data_AF-A0AAW0QM62-F1
#
_entry.id   AF-A0AAW0QM62-F1
#
_cell.length_a   1.000
_cell.length_b   1.000
_cell.length_c   1.000
_cell.angle_alpha   90.00
_cell.angle_beta   90.00
_cell.angle_gamma   90.00
#
_symmetry.space_group_name_H-M   'P 1'
#
loop_
_entity.id
_entity.type
_entity.pdbx_description
1 polymer ?
#
loop_
_entity_poly.entity_id
_entity_poly.type
_entity_poly.pdbx_seq_one_letter_code
_entity_poly.pdbx_strand_id
1 'polypeptide(L)'
;MKGGYEITMTAFWNSVRSLASFIGEIRTVVATLATVLCAYMSVRWWNQKQVANRCQLERKIAAQHNCKPVEPYVPYKWPFALDLVKRQYDILFSDHTFERMTPYFGLAETCCIHLFGLTGYFTTDPDNIETILSTNFEDYGLGTRRLASFPLLGEGIFSQDGSAWRHSRELIRRQFVRVQKQAPQAFTSHVENLISGISEAAVNGVVDLKPLMFEYTLNTTTMLLFGEPHSSMDKAEREAVRENFDYATFGCGIRVRLADAAIFYNPPKFRKACKAVHAWASFFAKKAIKHYEDFGEDAASEKYAFIVDLWKEIQDFDLVRDQLLHVLVAGRDSTASLLSWTFFHLVRNRDILERLQEEVASVPVDIEINREQIQRLPFLRCCINETLRLYPTLPMNIRFANKPTVLPRGGGPDGKSPVLLGKGAGIVYSVYHLHRREDIYGPDSKVYRPQRWENGDLAKKARPGSGYVDFNAGPRICLGKDFALMEASYAIIRILQAYPKLRLAQGIKNEPVGAEPQAYTIGLSPGDGVHVAKVREIPATIATINMFPYPPLITGVDSVRLLTVAPGNFLSPLQCTLTSVAFSERPKYVALSYTWGCPYPDTSFSPVSQVNMSVPVTLTLNNEEFFVAHNLHLFLLHLRSATHPITVWADAICINQADNAERSQQVALMAFIYTRASRVIVWLGTKEYPVTSDMFRLMSLEWRSGQTVHFAAGIAAQGNKIRRSPKPTKGVLVRIAKSSYWTRVWVVQEMCLPRLLTLFYGSDVWEYEDLQQWTLEAGIGEASDIFEPMRRLLQARNSRHSDFMSLENLLERFAANKCSELRDSVYSLLGCAHDVSPYFGQSDKMNTLDNYITSLSAGNKPSNEIRRGMGFIEVDYKRSYLDIWCSVVKFVFFQARDRVLNCHSDVGSNTRQQAVAEQQTCVLGRERQISIVRTACIVQQALGQQVEEESHDLAPPFIKAVGYVAGEILHLGPTYYSLMASSREEQDWNDCWYKHYQRSEDLERLRRTNEGYRSAISEYNQKDIRRIRQIDDPHITAWAVSQGSDTPRTSDINHGVTRPIRQTESPGPLMCLGSNCTMALVPFSTRPGDIIVRFWNCDAAIVMRPMLTMAPGSASFSLLGRANVAPMQGPDLHACPPLLWTSSSADEKSRLPGAVYVDLNMRTLQEITAGISL
;
A
#
# COMPACT_ATOMS: atom_id res chain seq x y z
N MET A 1 41.28 -119.96 4.10
CA MET A 1 40.73 -118.83 4.89
C MET A 1 41.80 -117.77 5.11
N LYS A 2 42.04 -116.86 4.14
CA LYS A 2 42.97 -115.71 4.31
C LYS A 2 42.45 -114.34 3.86
N GLY A 3 41.37 -114.27 3.05
CA GLY A 3 40.81 -112.99 2.58
C GLY A 3 39.81 -112.29 3.52
N GLY A 4 39.40 -112.91 4.63
CA GLY A 4 38.35 -112.37 5.51
C GLY A 4 38.82 -111.36 6.56
N TYR A 5 40.08 -111.45 7.02
CA TYR A 5 40.57 -110.69 8.17
C TYR A 5 41.02 -109.26 7.84
N GLU A 6 41.62 -109.03 6.66
CA GLU A 6 42.09 -107.70 6.25
C GLU A 6 40.92 -106.74 5.98
N ILE A 7 39.83 -107.22 5.38
CA ILE A 7 38.64 -106.41 5.10
C ILE A 7 37.98 -105.95 6.41
N THR A 8 37.86 -106.83 7.41
CA THR A 8 37.30 -106.48 8.72
C THR A 8 38.17 -105.54 9.55
N MET A 9 39.50 -105.72 9.55
CA MET A 9 40.38 -104.76 10.24
C MET A 9 40.40 -103.39 9.57
N THR A 10 40.36 -103.34 8.24
CA THR A 10 40.33 -102.06 7.50
C THR A 10 39.01 -101.32 7.74
N ALA A 11 37.87 -102.04 7.76
CA ALA A 11 36.57 -101.47 8.14
C ALA A 11 36.54 -100.96 9.59
N PHE A 12 37.15 -101.69 10.54
CA PHE A 12 37.26 -101.26 11.93
C PHE A 12 38.11 -99.98 12.07
N TRP A 13 39.30 -99.94 11.49
CA TRP A 13 40.16 -98.75 11.53
C TRP A 13 39.57 -97.54 10.80
N ASN A 14 38.84 -97.75 9.70
CA ASN A 14 38.09 -96.69 9.04
C ASN A 14 36.92 -96.19 9.90
N SER A 15 36.23 -97.07 10.63
CA SER A 15 35.17 -96.68 11.57
C SER A 15 35.73 -95.92 12.78
N VAL A 16 36.89 -96.33 13.31
CA VAL A 16 37.60 -95.61 14.39
C VAL A 16 38.11 -94.24 13.90
N ARG A 17 38.64 -94.15 12.68
CA ARG A 17 39.02 -92.86 12.06
C ARG A 17 37.81 -91.96 11.82
N SER A 18 36.68 -92.51 11.36
CA SER A 18 35.43 -91.78 11.19
C SER A 18 34.90 -91.25 12.53
N LEU A 19 34.88 -92.07 13.58
CA LEU A 19 34.49 -91.67 14.92
C LEU A 19 35.43 -90.60 15.52
N ALA A 20 36.75 -90.73 15.28
CA ALA A 20 37.72 -89.72 15.69
C ALA A 20 37.56 -88.40 14.92
N SER A 21 37.23 -88.45 13.62
CA SER A 21 36.87 -87.27 12.81
C SER A 21 35.62 -86.60 13.36
N PHE A 22 34.57 -87.38 13.63
CA PHE A 22 33.29 -86.88 14.16
C PHE A 22 33.41 -86.28 15.57
N ILE A 23 34.21 -86.89 16.46
CA ILE A 23 34.55 -86.32 17.78
C ILE A 23 35.42 -85.07 17.62
N GLY A 24 36.30 -85.04 16.62
CA GLY A 24 37.05 -83.86 16.21
C GLY A 24 36.13 -82.71 15.81
N GLU A 25 35.20 -82.97 14.88
CA GLU A 25 34.18 -82.04 14.39
C GLU A 25 33.26 -81.54 15.50
N ILE A 26 32.79 -82.41 16.40
CA ILE A 26 32.02 -82.00 17.59
C ILE A 26 32.87 -81.09 18.49
N ARG A 27 34.16 -81.39 18.69
CA ARG A 27 35.07 -80.50 19.44
C ARG A 27 35.26 -79.15 18.75
N THR A 28 35.41 -79.09 17.43
CA THR A 28 35.47 -77.82 16.71
C THR A 28 34.15 -77.06 16.81
N VAL A 29 32.99 -77.71 16.60
CA VAL A 29 31.68 -77.06 16.71
C VAL A 29 31.43 -76.51 18.12
N VAL A 30 31.73 -77.29 19.17
CA VAL A 30 31.61 -76.83 20.57
C VAL A 30 32.60 -75.70 20.87
N ALA A 31 33.84 -75.77 20.38
CA ALA A 31 34.81 -74.69 20.53
C ALA A 31 34.40 -73.41 19.78
N THR A 32 33.85 -73.52 18.57
CA THR A 32 33.32 -72.40 17.79
C THR A 32 32.10 -71.80 18.49
N LEU A 33 31.15 -72.61 18.97
CA LEU A 33 29.99 -72.13 19.73
C LEU A 33 30.42 -71.44 21.04
N ALA A 34 31.37 -72.00 21.77
CA ALA A 34 31.93 -71.37 22.98
C ALA A 34 32.66 -70.05 22.64
N THR A 35 33.41 -70.00 21.54
CA THR A 35 34.09 -68.77 21.08
C THR A 35 33.09 -67.69 20.67
N VAL A 36 32.02 -68.06 19.94
CA VAL A 36 30.91 -67.16 19.57
C VAL A 36 30.16 -66.67 20.81
N LEU A 37 29.91 -67.54 21.79
CA LEU A 37 29.25 -67.18 23.04
C LEU A 37 30.13 -66.23 23.88
N CYS A 38 31.43 -66.52 24.00
CA CYS A 38 32.40 -65.65 24.68
C CYS A 38 32.56 -64.30 23.97
N ALA A 39 32.59 -64.28 22.63
CA ALA A 39 32.60 -63.04 21.85
C ALA A 39 31.31 -62.24 22.05
N TYR A 40 30.14 -62.89 21.98
CA TYR A 40 28.84 -62.26 22.24
C TYR A 40 28.74 -61.69 23.67
N MET A 41 29.17 -62.44 24.67
CA MET A 41 29.19 -61.98 26.07
C MET A 41 30.20 -60.86 26.29
N SER A 42 31.36 -60.90 25.62
CA SER A 42 32.37 -59.82 25.67
C SER A 42 31.85 -58.54 25.01
N VAL A 43 31.18 -58.64 23.85
CA VAL A 43 30.52 -57.51 23.17
C VAL A 43 29.36 -56.99 24.03
N ARG A 44 28.57 -57.86 24.66
CA ARG A 44 27.46 -57.45 25.54
C ARG A 44 27.96 -56.74 26.79
N TRP A 45 29.01 -57.26 27.45
CA TRP A 45 29.66 -56.63 28.58
C TRP A 45 30.31 -55.30 28.20
N TRP A 46 31.00 -55.25 27.05
CA TRP A 46 31.57 -54.01 26.51
C TRP A 46 30.48 -52.97 26.27
N ASN A 47 29.38 -53.34 25.61
CA ASN A 47 28.25 -52.45 25.37
C ASN A 47 27.60 -51.98 26.69
N GLN A 48 27.39 -52.87 27.66
CA GLN A 48 26.89 -52.49 28.99
C GLN A 48 27.84 -51.55 29.73
N LYS A 49 29.15 -51.78 29.66
CA LYS A 49 30.18 -50.92 30.24
C LYS A 49 30.23 -49.55 29.56
N GLN A 50 30.12 -49.50 28.23
CA GLN A 50 30.03 -48.24 27.48
C GLN A 50 28.76 -47.45 27.83
N VAL A 51 27.61 -48.13 27.96
CA VAL A 51 26.36 -47.50 28.42
C VAL A 51 26.49 -46.99 29.86
N ALA A 52 27.06 -47.78 30.78
CA ALA A 52 27.28 -47.37 32.17
C ALA A 52 28.22 -46.15 32.28
N ASN A 53 29.36 -46.18 31.58
CA ASN A 53 30.31 -45.07 31.50
C ASN A 53 29.63 -43.80 30.93
N ARG A 54 28.84 -43.96 29.86
CA ARG A 54 28.06 -42.86 29.26
C ARG A 54 27.06 -42.29 30.26
N CYS A 55 26.27 -43.11 30.94
CA CYS A 55 25.31 -42.66 31.94
C CYS A 55 25.98 -41.97 33.15
N GLN A 56 27.18 -42.41 33.55
CA GLN A 56 27.97 -41.73 34.59
C GLN A 56 28.44 -40.34 34.12
N LEU A 57 28.96 -40.23 32.90
CA LEU A 57 29.37 -38.95 32.31
C LEU A 57 28.18 -38.00 32.17
N GLU A 58 27.05 -38.48 31.64
CA GLU A 58 25.80 -37.74 31.49
C GLU A 58 25.29 -37.23 32.86
N ARG A 59 25.25 -38.09 33.89
CA ARG A 59 24.90 -37.68 35.27
C ARG A 59 25.86 -36.63 35.84
N LYS A 60 27.17 -36.76 35.60
CA LYS A 60 28.18 -35.79 36.07
C LYS A 60 27.97 -34.42 35.43
N ILE A 61 27.75 -34.36 34.12
CA ILE A 61 27.49 -33.12 33.39
C ILE A 61 26.17 -32.50 33.87
N ALA A 62 25.11 -33.30 34.05
CA ALA A 62 23.83 -32.83 34.55
C ALA A 62 23.95 -32.20 35.94
N ALA A 63 24.67 -32.85 36.87
CA ALA A 63 24.91 -32.33 38.20
C ALA A 63 25.77 -31.05 38.19
N GLN A 64 26.79 -30.97 37.34
CA GLN A 64 27.65 -29.79 37.20
C GLN A 64 26.91 -28.54 36.71
N HIS A 65 25.88 -28.71 35.88
CA HIS A 65 25.12 -27.61 35.27
C HIS A 65 23.70 -27.46 35.86
N ASN A 66 23.38 -28.18 36.93
CA ASN A 66 22.04 -28.25 37.54
C ASN A 66 20.92 -28.55 36.52
N CYS A 67 21.18 -29.43 35.55
CA CYS A 67 20.21 -29.75 34.51
C CYS A 67 18.96 -30.43 35.08
N LYS A 68 17.80 -30.07 34.54
CA LYS A 68 16.50 -30.71 34.83
C LYS A 68 15.95 -31.39 33.56
N PRO A 69 15.06 -32.39 33.70
CA PRO A 69 14.35 -32.96 32.56
C PRO A 69 13.46 -31.92 31.89
N VAL A 70 13.19 -32.09 30.59
CA VAL A 70 12.12 -31.38 29.88
C VAL A 70 10.80 -32.04 30.28
N GLU A 71 10.00 -31.35 31.09
CA GLU A 71 8.70 -31.85 31.56
C GLU A 71 7.58 -31.72 30.50
N PRO A 72 7.51 -30.66 29.67
CA PRO A 72 6.51 -30.57 28.61
C PRO A 72 6.76 -31.58 27.47
N TYR A 73 5.86 -32.55 27.31
CA TYR A 73 5.92 -33.55 26.23
C TYR A 73 4.63 -33.58 25.39
N VAL A 74 4.75 -33.95 24.12
CA VAL A 74 3.59 -34.10 23.21
C VAL A 74 2.74 -35.30 23.63
N PRO A 75 1.45 -35.12 24.01
CA PRO A 75 0.64 -36.19 24.59
C PRO A 75 0.19 -37.22 23.54
N TYR A 76 0.33 -38.51 23.89
CA TYR A 76 -0.02 -39.67 23.08
C TYR A 76 -0.94 -40.64 23.83
N LYS A 77 -1.71 -41.43 23.09
CA LYS A 77 -2.73 -42.36 23.64
C LYS A 77 -2.47 -43.82 23.30
N TRP A 78 -1.80 -44.12 22.19
CA TRP A 78 -1.57 -45.49 21.75
C TRP A 78 -0.22 -46.01 22.26
N PRO A 79 -0.07 -47.34 22.49
CA PRO A 79 1.22 -47.94 22.81
C PRO A 79 2.30 -47.51 21.83
N PHE A 80 3.52 -47.29 22.35
CA PHE A 80 4.69 -46.80 21.60
C PHE A 80 4.51 -45.45 20.87
N ALA A 81 3.46 -44.68 21.22
CA ALA A 81 3.07 -43.43 20.57
C ALA A 81 2.71 -43.57 19.07
N LEU A 82 2.12 -44.71 18.68
CA LEU A 82 1.68 -44.95 17.29
C LEU A 82 0.65 -43.92 16.79
N ASP A 83 -0.12 -43.29 17.68
CA ASP A 83 -1.01 -42.19 17.33
C ASP A 83 -0.26 -40.87 17.04
N LEU A 84 0.96 -40.68 17.56
CA LEU A 84 1.85 -39.62 17.10
C LEU A 84 2.43 -39.95 15.73
N VAL A 85 2.82 -41.21 15.46
CA VAL A 85 3.27 -41.61 14.11
C VAL A 85 2.17 -41.31 13.08
N LYS A 86 0.92 -41.66 13.38
CA LYS A 86 -0.22 -41.31 12.52
C LYS A 86 -0.40 -39.78 12.39
N ARG A 87 -0.42 -39.02 13.51
CA ARG A 87 -0.54 -37.56 13.45
C ARG A 87 0.57 -36.90 12.63
N GLN A 88 1.83 -37.36 12.77
CA GLN A 88 2.95 -36.87 11.97
C GLN A 88 2.81 -37.20 10.49
N TYR A 89 2.23 -38.35 10.13
CA TYR A 89 1.88 -38.69 8.75
C TYR A 89 0.76 -37.78 8.20
N ASP A 90 -0.33 -37.62 8.96
CA ASP A 90 -1.48 -36.77 8.59
C ASP A 90 -1.09 -35.27 8.48
N ILE A 91 -0.06 -34.83 9.21
CA ILE A 91 0.57 -33.50 9.11
C ILE A 91 1.49 -33.42 7.89
N LEU A 92 2.36 -34.41 7.68
CA LEU A 92 3.36 -34.45 6.60
C LEU A 92 2.75 -34.30 5.19
N PHE A 93 1.58 -34.88 4.97
CA PHE A 93 0.87 -34.81 3.70
C PHE A 93 -0.24 -33.74 3.68
N SER A 94 -0.23 -32.84 4.66
CA SER A 94 -1.12 -31.67 4.67
C SER A 94 -0.45 -30.43 4.09
N ASP A 95 -1.23 -29.72 3.31
CA ASP A 95 -1.06 -28.33 2.91
C ASP A 95 -1.02 -27.35 4.10
N HIS A 96 -1.45 -27.74 5.29
CA HIS A 96 -1.44 -26.90 6.51
C HIS A 96 -0.42 -27.40 7.55
N THR A 97 0.76 -27.84 7.08
CA THR A 97 1.77 -28.52 7.92
C THR A 97 2.12 -27.72 9.18
N PHE A 98 2.45 -26.43 9.08
CA PHE A 98 2.94 -25.65 10.23
C PHE A 98 1.83 -25.19 11.18
N GLU A 99 0.64 -24.90 10.66
CA GLU A 99 -0.55 -24.68 11.49
C GLU A 99 -0.83 -25.90 12.36
N ARG A 100 -0.89 -27.10 11.76
CA ARG A 100 -1.15 -28.36 12.50
C ARG A 100 -0.03 -28.76 13.47
N MET A 101 1.19 -28.22 13.30
CA MET A 101 2.30 -28.39 14.25
C MET A 101 2.31 -27.34 15.37
N THR A 102 1.58 -26.23 15.24
CA THR A 102 1.53 -25.15 16.24
C THR A 102 1.18 -25.65 17.65
N PRO A 103 0.25 -26.60 17.87
CA PRO A 103 -0.03 -27.16 19.19
C PRO A 103 1.17 -27.79 19.90
N TYR A 104 2.19 -28.29 19.18
CA TYR A 104 3.40 -28.85 19.79
C TYR A 104 4.31 -27.77 20.39
N PHE A 105 4.39 -26.61 19.71
CA PHE A 105 5.18 -25.46 20.14
C PHE A 105 4.41 -24.53 21.10
N GLY A 106 3.09 -24.71 21.22
CA GLY A 106 2.25 -24.07 22.24
C GLY A 106 2.35 -24.69 23.64
N LEU A 107 2.98 -25.86 23.80
CA LEU A 107 3.15 -26.53 25.10
C LEU A 107 4.17 -25.81 25.99
N ALA A 108 5.31 -25.42 25.41
CA ALA A 108 6.41 -24.68 26.03
C ALA A 108 7.42 -24.25 24.96
N GLU A 109 8.29 -23.29 25.30
CA GLU A 109 9.39 -22.86 24.40
C GLU A 109 10.36 -24.00 24.05
N THR A 110 10.49 -25.00 24.92
CA THR A 110 11.21 -26.25 24.65
C THR A 110 10.36 -27.41 25.15
N CYS A 111 10.12 -28.39 24.29
CA CYS A 111 9.30 -29.55 24.60
C CYS A 111 9.92 -30.83 23.99
N CYS A 112 9.42 -32.00 24.35
CA CYS A 112 9.91 -33.27 23.83
C CYS A 112 8.80 -34.16 23.25
N ILE A 113 9.21 -35.13 22.42
CA ILE A 113 8.36 -36.21 21.91
C ILE A 113 8.99 -37.53 22.28
N HIS A 114 8.17 -38.47 22.75
CA HIS A 114 8.58 -39.85 23.00
C HIS A 114 8.00 -40.76 21.92
N LEU A 115 8.86 -41.45 21.17
CA LEU A 115 8.47 -42.27 20.03
C LEU A 115 9.32 -43.54 20.02
N PHE A 116 8.70 -44.73 20.09
CA PHE A 116 9.40 -46.02 20.21
C PHE A 116 10.48 -46.08 21.33
N GLY A 117 10.31 -45.34 22.42
CA GLY A 117 11.28 -45.25 23.53
C GLY A 117 12.46 -44.31 23.29
N LEU A 118 12.53 -43.64 22.13
CA LEU A 118 13.46 -42.54 21.85
C LEU A 118 12.82 -41.21 22.25
N THR A 119 13.66 -40.23 22.64
CA THR A 119 13.22 -38.86 22.93
C THR A 119 13.80 -37.90 21.90
N GLY A 120 12.92 -37.23 21.15
CA GLY A 120 13.26 -36.09 20.31
C GLY A 120 12.93 -34.78 21.03
N TYR A 121 13.73 -33.74 20.80
CA TYR A 121 13.55 -32.43 21.43
C TYR A 121 13.17 -31.37 20.39
N PHE A 122 12.34 -30.42 20.79
CA PHE A 122 11.95 -29.26 19.99
C PHE A 122 12.20 -27.97 20.77
N THR A 123 12.62 -26.91 20.09
CA THR A 123 12.81 -25.58 20.71
C THR A 123 12.39 -24.42 19.81
N THR A 124 11.88 -23.37 20.43
CA THR A 124 11.70 -22.00 19.92
C THR A 124 12.31 -20.98 20.89
N ASP A 125 13.17 -21.43 21.81
CA ASP A 125 13.92 -20.59 22.73
C ASP A 125 15.19 -20.04 22.01
N PRO A 126 15.35 -18.70 21.89
CA PRO A 126 16.51 -18.12 21.23
C PRO A 126 17.84 -18.52 21.87
N ASP A 127 17.91 -18.67 23.19
CA ASP A 127 19.16 -18.96 23.90
C ASP A 127 19.64 -20.39 23.58
N ASN A 128 18.68 -21.31 23.45
CA ASN A 128 18.94 -22.66 22.94
C ASN A 128 19.40 -22.64 21.47
N ILE A 129 18.78 -21.81 20.61
CA ILE A 129 19.16 -21.70 19.19
C ILE A 129 20.56 -21.10 19.02
N GLU A 130 20.89 -20.06 19.80
CA GLU A 130 22.23 -19.46 19.84
C GLU A 130 23.29 -20.48 20.28
N THR A 131 22.95 -21.33 21.26
CA THR A 131 23.82 -22.41 21.73
C THR A 131 24.08 -23.45 20.64
N ILE A 132 23.04 -23.86 19.91
CA ILE A 132 23.10 -24.88 18.85
C ILE A 132 23.87 -24.38 17.61
N LEU A 133 23.74 -23.09 17.28
CA LEU A 133 24.28 -22.52 16.04
C LEU A 133 25.61 -21.79 16.21
N SER A 134 25.90 -21.25 17.40
CA SER A 134 27.05 -20.39 17.66
C SER A 134 27.89 -20.91 18.82
N THR A 135 27.44 -20.78 20.07
CA THR A 135 28.36 -20.87 21.24
C THR A 135 28.96 -22.26 21.42
N ASN A 136 28.16 -23.30 21.20
CA ASN A 136 28.56 -24.70 21.36
C ASN A 136 28.52 -25.43 20.00
N PHE A 137 28.76 -24.73 18.89
CA PHE A 137 28.61 -25.24 17.53
C PHE A 137 29.21 -26.65 17.28
N GLU A 138 30.44 -26.91 17.75
CA GLU A 138 31.14 -28.19 17.55
C GLU A 138 30.46 -29.38 18.27
N ASP A 139 29.61 -29.12 19.27
CA ASP A 139 28.83 -30.13 19.98
C ASP A 139 27.70 -30.70 19.10
N TYR A 140 27.34 -30.03 18.00
CA TYR A 140 26.18 -30.33 17.17
C TYR A 140 26.56 -30.68 15.72
N GLY A 141 26.08 -31.83 15.24
CA GLY A 141 26.27 -32.29 13.86
C GLY A 141 24.96 -32.40 13.07
N LEU A 142 25.08 -32.79 11.80
CA LEU A 142 23.94 -33.10 10.93
C LEU A 142 23.31 -34.47 11.27
N GLY A 143 24.09 -35.40 11.82
CA GLY A 143 23.64 -36.73 12.22
C GLY A 143 22.90 -37.47 11.10
N THR A 144 21.69 -37.95 11.39
CA THR A 144 20.87 -38.74 10.45
C THR A 144 20.41 -37.94 9.23
N ARG A 145 20.47 -36.60 9.26
CA ARG A 145 20.17 -35.76 8.10
C ARG A 145 21.06 -36.10 6.89
N ARG A 146 22.32 -36.51 7.10
CA ARG A 146 23.21 -36.98 6.01
C ARG A 146 22.58 -38.15 5.26
N LEU A 147 22.14 -39.19 5.97
CA LEU A 147 21.49 -40.38 5.40
C LEU A 147 20.24 -40.06 4.57
N ALA A 148 19.53 -38.99 4.94
CA ALA A 148 18.36 -38.53 4.23
C ALA A 148 18.67 -37.80 2.91
N SER A 149 19.64 -36.88 2.90
CA SER A 149 19.95 -36.03 1.74
C SER A 149 21.04 -36.57 0.81
N PHE A 150 21.92 -37.45 1.29
CA PHE A 150 23.06 -37.99 0.53
C PHE A 150 22.68 -38.59 -0.84
N PRO A 151 21.56 -39.34 -1.03
CA PRO A 151 21.22 -39.88 -2.35
C PRO A 151 21.00 -38.85 -3.45
N LEU A 152 20.66 -37.61 -3.11
CA LEU A 152 20.51 -36.49 -4.05
C LEU A 152 21.74 -35.59 -4.07
N LEU A 153 22.31 -35.26 -2.91
CA LEU A 153 23.34 -34.22 -2.80
C LEU A 153 24.78 -34.74 -2.84
N GLY A 154 25.01 -36.01 -2.50
CA GLY A 154 26.35 -36.54 -2.32
C GLY A 154 27.15 -35.85 -1.20
N GLU A 155 28.43 -35.61 -1.41
CA GLU A 155 29.36 -34.99 -0.45
C GLU A 155 29.42 -33.45 -0.55
N GLY A 156 29.15 -32.74 0.54
CA GLY A 156 29.33 -31.28 0.60
C GLY A 156 28.62 -30.61 1.77
N ILE A 157 28.35 -29.30 1.65
CA ILE A 157 28.04 -28.43 2.80
C ILE A 157 26.76 -28.78 3.61
N PHE A 158 25.84 -29.56 3.03
CA PHE A 158 24.61 -30.03 3.69
C PHE A 158 24.64 -31.52 4.10
N SER A 159 25.71 -32.26 3.79
CA SER A 159 25.88 -33.69 4.13
C SER A 159 27.11 -33.96 5.01
N GLN A 160 28.06 -33.01 5.06
CA GLN A 160 29.30 -33.13 5.82
C GLN A 160 29.29 -32.34 7.14
N ASP A 161 30.14 -32.78 8.07
CA ASP A 161 30.49 -32.14 9.34
C ASP A 161 32.02 -32.02 9.48
N GLY A 162 32.50 -31.28 10.48
CA GLY A 162 33.92 -31.21 10.82
C GLY A 162 34.83 -30.61 9.72
N SER A 163 36.02 -31.17 9.55
CA SER A 163 37.03 -30.68 8.60
C SER A 163 36.57 -30.73 7.14
N ALA A 164 35.92 -31.80 6.71
CA ALA A 164 35.38 -31.95 5.36
C ALA A 164 34.39 -30.81 5.03
N TRP A 165 33.46 -30.54 5.96
CA TRP A 165 32.53 -29.42 5.82
C TRP A 165 33.23 -28.07 5.74
N ARG A 166 34.27 -27.82 6.56
CA ARG A 166 35.04 -26.56 6.51
C ARG A 166 35.71 -26.38 5.14
N HIS A 167 36.28 -27.45 4.57
CA HIS A 167 36.91 -27.43 3.25
C HIS A 167 35.88 -27.11 2.15
N SER A 168 34.80 -27.89 2.02
CA SER A 168 33.74 -27.64 1.03
C SER A 168 33.09 -26.26 1.19
N ARG A 169 32.92 -25.77 2.43
CA ARG A 169 32.42 -24.43 2.70
C ARG A 169 33.38 -23.34 2.23
N GLU A 170 34.68 -23.49 2.44
CA GLU A 170 35.68 -22.51 2.03
C GLU A 170 35.75 -22.39 0.50
N LEU A 171 35.74 -23.52 -0.22
CA LEU A 171 35.70 -23.54 -1.68
C LEU A 171 34.50 -22.75 -2.23
N ILE A 172 33.29 -23.06 -1.76
CA ILE A 172 32.06 -22.38 -2.18
C ILE A 172 32.05 -20.90 -1.73
N ARG A 173 32.60 -20.58 -0.54
CA ARG A 173 32.65 -19.19 -0.04
C ARG A 173 33.44 -18.28 -0.97
N ARG A 174 34.58 -18.73 -1.49
CA ARG A 174 35.40 -17.94 -2.44
C ARG A 174 34.61 -17.56 -3.70
N GLN A 175 33.79 -18.49 -4.21
CA GLN A 175 32.91 -18.23 -5.35
C GLN A 175 31.88 -17.15 -5.03
N PHE A 176 31.17 -17.25 -3.91
CA PHE A 176 30.21 -16.21 -3.51
C PHE A 176 30.87 -14.84 -3.25
N VAL A 177 32.12 -14.79 -2.79
CA VAL A 177 32.88 -13.53 -2.69
C VAL A 177 33.19 -12.91 -4.06
N ARG A 178 33.45 -13.72 -5.11
CA ARG A 178 33.58 -13.19 -6.48
C ARG A 178 32.24 -12.69 -7.01
N VAL A 179 31.16 -13.44 -6.81
CA VAL A 179 29.79 -13.04 -7.20
C VAL A 179 29.34 -11.79 -6.44
N GLN A 180 29.77 -11.61 -5.19
CA GLN A 180 29.59 -10.38 -4.42
C GLN A 180 30.33 -9.15 -4.99
N LYS A 181 31.24 -9.32 -5.96
CA LYS A 181 31.86 -8.21 -6.70
C LYS A 181 31.29 -8.03 -8.11
N GLN A 182 30.60 -9.05 -8.66
CA GLN A 182 29.87 -8.92 -9.91
C GLN A 182 28.68 -7.98 -9.73
N ALA A 183 28.45 -7.13 -10.74
CA ALA A 183 27.39 -6.14 -10.69
C ALA A 183 26.03 -6.77 -11.10
N PRO A 184 24.88 -6.16 -10.72
CA PRO A 184 23.57 -6.85 -10.75
C PRO A 184 23.01 -7.12 -12.14
N GLN A 185 23.65 -6.61 -13.20
CA GLN A 185 23.30 -6.81 -14.60
C GLN A 185 23.21 -8.29 -15.00
N ALA A 186 23.90 -9.17 -14.27
CA ALA A 186 23.78 -10.62 -14.43
C ALA A 186 22.33 -11.15 -14.28
N PHE A 187 21.43 -10.39 -13.64
CA PHE A 187 20.02 -10.72 -13.52
C PHE A 187 19.13 -10.13 -14.64
N THR A 188 19.60 -9.12 -15.38
CA THR A 188 18.79 -8.31 -16.32
C THR A 188 18.01 -9.18 -17.31
N SER A 189 18.70 -9.99 -18.11
CA SER A 189 18.07 -10.85 -19.13
C SER A 189 17.16 -11.94 -18.55
N HIS A 190 17.50 -12.47 -17.37
CA HIS A 190 16.67 -13.45 -16.67
C HIS A 190 15.38 -12.84 -16.12
N VAL A 191 15.43 -11.59 -15.63
CA VAL A 191 14.25 -10.85 -15.17
C VAL A 191 13.40 -10.37 -16.34
N GLU A 192 13.99 -10.00 -17.47
CA GLU A 192 13.24 -9.66 -18.69
C GLU A 192 12.49 -10.88 -19.25
N ASN A 193 13.11 -12.06 -19.25
CA ASN A 193 12.42 -13.32 -19.55
C ASN A 193 11.29 -13.62 -18.55
N LEU A 194 11.49 -13.37 -17.25
CA LEU A 194 10.44 -13.48 -16.24
C LEU A 194 9.27 -12.52 -16.52
N ILE A 195 9.55 -11.25 -16.84
CA ILE A 195 8.55 -10.24 -17.17
C ILE A 195 7.77 -10.62 -18.44
N SER A 196 8.44 -11.14 -19.47
CA SER A 196 7.78 -11.67 -20.68
C SER A 196 6.91 -12.89 -20.34
N GLY A 197 7.43 -13.83 -19.56
CA GLY A 197 6.69 -15.00 -19.07
C GLY A 197 5.43 -14.65 -18.27
N ILE A 198 5.49 -13.63 -17.40
CA ILE A 198 4.32 -13.08 -16.70
C ILE A 198 3.31 -12.50 -17.71
N SER A 199 3.79 -11.93 -18.81
CA SER A 199 2.92 -11.39 -19.85
C SER A 199 2.23 -12.49 -20.66
N GLU A 200 2.97 -13.52 -21.04
CA GLU A 200 2.55 -14.64 -21.90
C GLU A 200 1.67 -15.67 -21.17
N ALA A 201 1.99 -16.00 -19.92
CA ALA A 201 1.28 -17.03 -19.13
C ALA A 201 -0.09 -16.59 -18.59
N ALA A 202 -0.54 -15.37 -18.90
CA ALA A 202 -1.78 -14.80 -18.36
C ALA A 202 -3.03 -15.33 -19.07
N VAL A 203 -3.70 -16.31 -18.46
CA VAL A 203 -4.98 -16.86 -18.94
C VAL A 203 -6.14 -16.06 -18.35
N ASN A 204 -7.03 -15.53 -19.19
CA ASN A 204 -8.16 -14.68 -18.79
C ASN A 204 -7.76 -13.45 -17.93
N GLY A 205 -6.52 -12.97 -18.08
CA GLY A 205 -5.99 -11.87 -17.26
C GLY A 205 -5.60 -12.28 -15.84
N VAL A 206 -5.46 -13.56 -15.54
CA VAL A 206 -4.88 -14.09 -14.30
C VAL A 206 -3.61 -14.87 -14.61
N VAL A 207 -2.58 -14.72 -13.79
CA VAL A 207 -1.32 -15.48 -13.89
C VAL A 207 -0.91 -15.96 -12.49
N ASP A 208 -0.43 -17.20 -12.40
CA ASP A 208 0.27 -17.68 -11.21
C ASP A 208 1.74 -17.31 -11.33
N LEU A 209 2.24 -16.46 -10.44
CA LEU A 209 3.64 -16.06 -10.44
C LEU A 209 4.58 -17.19 -9.97
N LYS A 210 4.12 -18.13 -9.13
CA LYS A 210 5.00 -19.11 -8.47
C LYS A 210 5.82 -19.95 -9.48
N PRO A 211 5.25 -20.60 -10.51
CA PRO A 211 6.02 -21.37 -11.48
C PRO A 211 7.09 -20.53 -12.20
N LEU A 212 6.75 -19.28 -12.54
CA LEU A 212 7.64 -18.36 -13.22
C LEU A 212 8.82 -17.92 -12.33
N MET A 213 8.58 -17.68 -11.03
CA MET A 213 9.64 -17.41 -10.06
C MET A 213 10.61 -18.60 -9.91
N PHE A 214 10.09 -19.84 -9.92
CA PHE A 214 10.91 -21.06 -9.86
C PHE A 214 11.69 -21.32 -11.15
N GLU A 215 11.21 -20.89 -12.33
CA GLU A 215 11.98 -20.93 -13.58
C GLU A 215 13.05 -19.82 -13.61
N TYR A 216 12.71 -18.61 -13.14
CA TYR A 216 13.65 -17.49 -13.03
C TYR A 216 14.87 -17.84 -12.17
N THR A 217 14.67 -18.29 -10.92
CA THR A 217 15.79 -18.59 -10.01
C THR A 217 16.57 -19.84 -10.42
N LEU A 218 15.94 -20.76 -11.16
CA LEU A 218 16.65 -21.88 -11.78
C LEU A 218 17.57 -21.37 -12.89
N ASN A 219 17.12 -20.43 -13.73
CA ASN A 219 17.93 -19.83 -14.79
C ASN A 219 19.13 -19.04 -14.25
N THR A 220 18.94 -18.18 -13.24
CA THR A 220 20.03 -17.41 -12.60
C THR A 220 21.04 -18.34 -11.90
N THR A 221 20.55 -19.33 -11.14
CA THR A 221 21.41 -20.29 -10.43
C THR A 221 22.20 -21.18 -11.39
N THR A 222 21.60 -21.61 -12.51
CA THR A 222 22.31 -22.40 -13.53
C THR A 222 23.28 -21.57 -14.36
N MET A 223 22.94 -20.33 -14.71
CA MET A 223 23.89 -19.38 -15.30
C MET A 223 25.12 -19.22 -14.39
N LEU A 224 24.92 -18.99 -13.08
CA LEU A 224 25.99 -18.87 -12.11
C LEU A 224 26.87 -20.13 -12.00
N LEU A 225 26.26 -21.31 -11.94
CA LEU A 225 26.97 -22.57 -11.68
C LEU A 225 27.60 -23.18 -12.94
N PHE A 226 26.94 -23.05 -14.08
CA PHE A 226 27.25 -23.80 -15.29
C PHE A 226 27.62 -22.91 -16.49
N GLY A 227 27.61 -21.58 -16.34
CA GLY A 227 27.89 -20.64 -17.44
C GLY A 227 26.81 -20.60 -18.53
N GLU A 228 25.72 -21.34 -18.34
CA GLU A 228 24.64 -21.53 -19.29
C GLU A 228 23.32 -21.66 -18.51
N PRO A 229 22.28 -20.89 -18.85
CA PRO A 229 21.01 -20.94 -18.13
C PRO A 229 20.23 -22.19 -18.50
N HIS A 230 19.40 -22.68 -17.58
CA HIS A 230 18.52 -23.82 -17.81
C HIS A 230 17.64 -23.64 -19.07
N SER A 231 17.20 -22.42 -19.37
CA SER A 231 16.45 -22.03 -20.57
C SER A 231 17.16 -22.29 -21.91
N SER A 232 18.46 -22.60 -21.91
CA SER A 232 19.21 -22.92 -23.15
C SER A 232 18.97 -24.32 -23.70
N MET A 233 18.39 -25.24 -22.90
CA MET A 233 18.05 -26.61 -23.33
C MET A 233 16.68 -26.69 -24.02
N ASP A 234 16.43 -27.77 -24.76
CA ASP A 234 15.12 -28.02 -25.36
C ASP A 234 14.01 -28.10 -24.29
N LYS A 235 12.80 -27.65 -24.65
CA LYS A 235 11.65 -27.59 -23.74
C LYS A 235 11.34 -28.93 -23.07
N ALA A 236 11.45 -30.05 -23.79
CA ALA A 236 11.19 -31.38 -23.22
C ALA A 236 12.26 -31.80 -22.21
N GLU A 237 13.53 -31.49 -22.47
CA GLU A 237 14.64 -31.75 -21.55
C GLU A 237 14.54 -30.88 -20.29
N ARG A 238 14.20 -29.60 -20.45
CA ARG A 238 13.98 -28.65 -19.34
C ARG A 238 12.91 -29.15 -18.38
N GLU A 239 11.74 -29.50 -18.91
CA GLU A 239 10.61 -29.98 -18.11
C GLU A 239 10.96 -31.30 -17.38
N ALA A 240 11.63 -32.23 -18.08
CA ALA A 240 12.07 -33.49 -17.48
C ALA A 240 13.09 -33.28 -16.34
N VAL A 241 14.04 -32.36 -16.49
CA VAL A 241 14.98 -32.00 -15.42
C VAL A 241 14.24 -31.39 -14.23
N ARG A 242 13.29 -30.46 -14.47
CA ARG A 242 12.48 -29.82 -13.43
C ARG A 242 11.69 -30.85 -12.61
N GLU A 243 10.93 -31.73 -13.27
CA GLU A 243 10.14 -32.77 -12.61
C GLU A 243 10.99 -33.73 -11.77
N ASN A 244 12.14 -34.17 -12.28
CA ASN A 244 13.04 -35.03 -11.53
C ASN A 244 13.64 -34.31 -10.32
N PHE A 245 13.98 -33.03 -10.44
CA PHE A 245 14.50 -32.24 -9.32
C PHE A 245 13.45 -32.03 -8.23
N ASP A 246 12.22 -31.65 -8.60
CA ASP A 246 11.09 -31.45 -7.68
C ASP A 246 10.75 -32.74 -6.93
N TYR A 247 10.72 -33.88 -7.63
CA TYR A 247 10.46 -35.16 -7.00
C TYR A 247 11.62 -35.62 -6.09
N ALA A 248 12.87 -35.33 -6.46
CA ALA A 248 14.03 -35.67 -5.65
C ALA A 248 14.10 -34.82 -4.36
N THR A 249 13.88 -33.51 -4.44
CA THR A 249 13.86 -32.64 -3.25
C THR A 249 12.69 -33.00 -2.32
N PHE A 250 11.49 -33.25 -2.86
CA PHE A 250 10.34 -33.77 -2.09
C PHE A 250 10.67 -35.09 -1.38
N GLY A 251 11.30 -36.05 -2.09
CA GLY A 251 11.72 -37.33 -1.51
C GLY A 251 12.79 -37.18 -0.42
N CYS A 252 13.74 -36.26 -0.59
CA CYS A 252 14.69 -35.90 0.48
C CYS A 252 14.00 -35.26 1.68
N GLY A 253 13.00 -34.39 1.47
CA GLY A 253 12.18 -33.82 2.54
C GLY A 253 11.51 -34.90 3.40
N ILE A 254 10.85 -35.88 2.77
CA ILE A 254 10.27 -37.04 3.48
C ILE A 254 11.36 -37.79 4.28
N ARG A 255 12.50 -38.10 3.65
CA ARG A 255 13.60 -38.82 4.31
C ARG A 255 14.15 -38.06 5.53
N VAL A 256 14.29 -36.73 5.46
CA VAL A 256 14.77 -35.91 6.58
C VAL A 256 13.83 -36.02 7.77
N ARG A 257 12.51 -36.04 7.51
CA ARG A 257 11.46 -36.16 8.54
C ARG A 257 11.36 -37.57 9.13
N LEU A 258 11.86 -38.59 8.44
CA LEU A 258 11.97 -39.97 8.93
C LEU A 258 13.25 -40.24 9.75
N ALA A 259 14.24 -39.34 9.77
CA ALA A 259 15.49 -39.50 10.52
C ALA A 259 16.17 -40.87 10.30
N ASP A 260 16.37 -41.68 11.35
CA ASP A 260 16.94 -43.04 11.24
C ASP A 260 16.13 -43.97 10.32
N ALA A 261 14.81 -43.76 10.23
CA ALA A 261 13.92 -44.51 9.34
C ALA A 261 14.01 -44.07 7.86
N ALA A 262 14.88 -43.12 7.50
CA ALA A 262 15.05 -42.63 6.12
C ALA A 262 15.35 -43.74 5.09
N ILE A 263 15.97 -44.84 5.51
CA ILE A 263 16.25 -46.01 4.64
C ILE A 263 14.98 -46.69 4.11
N PHE A 264 13.87 -46.63 4.84
CA PHE A 264 12.61 -47.25 4.45
C PHE A 264 11.88 -46.46 3.35
N TYR A 265 12.16 -45.16 3.20
CA TYR A 265 11.66 -44.36 2.08
C TYR A 265 12.71 -44.28 0.96
N ASN A 266 12.68 -45.27 0.06
CA ASN A 266 13.55 -45.32 -1.11
C ASN A 266 12.84 -45.86 -2.37
N PRO A 267 11.72 -45.26 -2.81
CA PRO A 267 10.94 -45.78 -3.95
C PRO A 267 11.72 -45.70 -5.28
N PRO A 268 11.43 -46.57 -6.28
CA PRO A 268 12.13 -46.55 -7.57
C PRO A 268 12.10 -45.18 -8.28
N LYS A 269 10.98 -44.45 -8.19
CA LYS A 269 10.83 -43.10 -8.75
C LYS A 269 11.83 -42.10 -8.13
N PHE A 270 12.11 -42.20 -6.83
CA PHE A 270 13.08 -41.32 -6.14
C PHE A 270 14.51 -41.62 -6.61
N ARG A 271 14.88 -42.90 -6.73
CA ARG A 271 16.19 -43.31 -7.25
C ARG A 271 16.41 -42.87 -8.69
N LYS A 272 15.38 -43.01 -9.55
CA LYS A 272 15.41 -42.53 -10.94
C LYS A 272 15.60 -41.02 -11.00
N ALA A 273 14.85 -40.27 -10.18
CA ALA A 273 14.92 -38.83 -10.09
C ALA A 273 16.31 -38.32 -9.65
N CYS A 274 16.86 -38.85 -8.55
CA CYS A 274 18.24 -38.53 -8.13
C CYS A 274 19.26 -38.83 -9.23
N LYS A 275 19.18 -40.01 -9.87
CA LYS A 275 20.09 -40.38 -10.96
C LYS A 275 19.99 -39.45 -12.18
N ALA A 276 18.78 -38.97 -12.52
CA ALA A 276 18.59 -38.01 -13.60
C ALA A 276 19.23 -36.64 -13.27
N VAL A 277 19.02 -36.14 -12.05
CA VAL A 277 19.64 -34.89 -11.56
C VAL A 277 21.17 -35.02 -11.51
N HIS A 278 21.71 -36.16 -11.07
CA HIS A 278 23.14 -36.46 -11.09
C HIS A 278 23.72 -36.47 -12.50
N ALA A 279 23.05 -37.15 -13.44
CA ALA A 279 23.49 -37.21 -14.84
C ALA A 279 23.53 -35.81 -15.49
N TRP A 280 22.54 -34.97 -15.16
CA TRP A 280 22.44 -33.60 -15.68
C TRP A 280 23.51 -32.67 -15.09
N ALA A 281 23.75 -32.68 -13.77
CA ALA A 281 24.87 -31.93 -13.18
C ALA A 281 26.24 -32.44 -13.67
N SER A 282 26.39 -33.76 -13.84
CA SER A 282 27.57 -34.38 -14.44
C SER A 282 27.81 -33.92 -15.89
N PHE A 283 26.77 -33.68 -16.68
CA PHE A 283 26.91 -33.21 -18.06
C PHE A 283 27.62 -31.84 -18.11
N PHE A 284 27.16 -30.86 -17.31
CA PHE A 284 27.80 -29.54 -17.25
C PHE A 284 29.22 -29.59 -16.68
N ALA A 285 29.45 -30.38 -15.62
CA ALA A 285 30.79 -30.58 -15.08
C ALA A 285 31.77 -31.13 -16.15
N LYS A 286 31.35 -32.14 -16.93
CA LYS A 286 32.17 -32.68 -18.04
C LYS A 286 32.38 -31.67 -19.15
N LYS A 287 31.35 -30.90 -19.52
CA LYS A 287 31.41 -29.88 -20.56
C LYS A 287 32.41 -28.78 -20.21
N ALA A 288 32.42 -28.32 -18.96
CA ALA A 288 33.36 -27.32 -18.47
C ALA A 288 34.79 -27.84 -18.35
N ILE A 289 35.00 -29.05 -17.78
CA ILE A 289 36.34 -29.65 -17.66
C ILE A 289 36.94 -29.92 -19.05
N LYS A 290 36.14 -30.47 -19.99
CA LYS A 290 36.61 -30.65 -21.37
C LYS A 290 36.97 -29.32 -22.03
N HIS A 291 36.20 -28.26 -21.78
CA HIS A 291 36.51 -26.93 -22.34
C HIS A 291 37.82 -26.35 -21.75
N TYR A 292 38.11 -26.63 -20.48
CA TYR A 292 39.40 -26.32 -19.85
C TYR A 292 40.55 -27.13 -20.48
N GLU A 293 40.34 -28.41 -20.80
CA GLU A 293 41.33 -29.27 -21.48
C GLU A 293 41.57 -28.84 -22.94
N ASP A 294 40.51 -28.52 -23.69
CA ASP A 294 40.56 -28.16 -25.12
C ASP A 294 41.10 -26.73 -25.36
N PHE A 295 40.80 -25.76 -24.48
CA PHE A 295 41.06 -24.33 -24.71
C PHE A 295 41.87 -23.60 -23.61
N GLY A 296 42.22 -24.29 -22.51
CA GLY A 296 43.01 -23.73 -21.41
C GLY A 296 42.21 -22.98 -20.34
N GLU A 297 42.91 -22.57 -19.29
CA GLU A 297 42.31 -22.01 -18.07
C GLU A 297 41.55 -20.70 -18.32
N ASP A 298 42.12 -19.75 -19.06
CA ASP A 298 41.54 -18.41 -19.22
C ASP A 298 40.18 -18.47 -19.94
N ALA A 299 40.12 -19.16 -21.08
CA ALA A 299 38.89 -19.34 -21.86
C ALA A 299 37.80 -20.10 -21.07
N ALA A 300 38.20 -21.14 -20.32
CA ALA A 300 37.26 -21.88 -19.49
C ALA A 300 36.82 -21.10 -18.24
N SER A 301 37.66 -20.22 -17.70
CA SER A 301 37.32 -19.35 -16.57
C SER A 301 36.41 -18.19 -16.97
N GLU A 302 36.46 -17.72 -18.22
CA GLU A 302 35.52 -16.73 -18.74
C GLU A 302 34.07 -17.26 -18.72
N LYS A 303 33.87 -18.52 -19.15
CA LYS A 303 32.54 -19.12 -19.28
C LYS A 303 32.09 -19.97 -18.08
N TYR A 304 32.95 -20.84 -17.56
CA TYR A 304 32.62 -21.86 -16.56
C TYR A 304 33.32 -21.61 -15.21
N ALA A 305 33.57 -20.35 -14.87
CA ALA A 305 34.36 -19.88 -13.74
C ALA A 305 34.13 -20.66 -12.42
N PHE A 306 32.87 -20.99 -12.09
CA PHE A 306 32.51 -21.71 -10.87
C PHE A 306 33.02 -23.17 -10.87
N ILE A 307 32.90 -23.87 -12.01
CA ILE A 307 33.33 -25.26 -12.15
C ILE A 307 34.86 -25.34 -12.22
N VAL A 308 35.49 -24.43 -12.97
CA VAL A 308 36.96 -24.41 -13.13
C VAL A 308 37.66 -24.20 -11.79
N ASP A 309 37.19 -23.25 -10.97
CA ASP A 309 37.76 -23.02 -9.64
C ASP A 309 37.58 -24.22 -8.69
N LEU A 310 36.43 -24.91 -8.74
CA LEU A 310 36.24 -26.14 -7.98
C LEU A 310 37.16 -27.25 -8.49
N TRP A 311 37.31 -27.40 -9.80
CA TRP A 311 38.16 -28.42 -10.42
C TRP A 311 39.63 -28.25 -10.04
N LYS A 312 40.15 -27.02 -10.03
CA LYS A 312 41.53 -26.68 -9.67
C LYS A 312 41.92 -27.13 -8.25
N GLU A 313 40.99 -27.06 -7.30
CA GLU A 313 41.23 -27.41 -5.88
C GLU A 313 40.87 -28.87 -5.55
N ILE A 314 39.83 -29.43 -6.20
CA ILE A 314 39.29 -30.76 -5.85
C ILE A 314 39.92 -31.88 -6.69
N GLN A 315 40.10 -31.67 -8.00
CA GLN A 315 40.54 -32.67 -9.00
C GLN A 315 39.78 -34.03 -8.98
N ASP A 316 38.59 -34.08 -8.36
CA ASP A 316 37.68 -35.22 -8.36
C ASP A 316 36.34 -34.78 -8.98
N PHE A 317 35.95 -35.50 -10.03
CA PHE A 317 34.77 -35.19 -10.83
C PHE A 317 33.45 -35.33 -10.05
N ASP A 318 33.34 -36.38 -9.23
CA ASP A 318 32.12 -36.67 -8.46
C ASP A 318 31.96 -35.64 -7.33
N LEU A 319 33.06 -35.25 -6.67
CA LEU A 319 33.04 -34.21 -5.64
C LEU A 319 32.74 -32.80 -6.20
N VAL A 320 33.20 -32.48 -7.42
CA VAL A 320 32.81 -31.24 -8.12
C VAL A 320 31.31 -31.25 -8.43
N ARG A 321 30.77 -32.34 -9.01
CA ARG A 321 29.31 -32.49 -9.23
C ARG A 321 28.53 -32.26 -7.94
N ASP A 322 28.96 -32.88 -6.85
CA ASP A 322 28.25 -32.81 -5.57
C ASP A 322 28.23 -31.37 -5.03
N GLN A 323 29.35 -30.62 -5.10
CA GLN A 323 29.37 -29.20 -4.72
C GLN A 323 28.37 -28.37 -5.54
N LEU A 324 28.26 -28.62 -6.85
CA LEU A 324 27.30 -27.93 -7.72
C LEU A 324 25.85 -28.22 -7.30
N LEU A 325 25.52 -29.48 -7.00
CA LEU A 325 24.19 -29.90 -6.51
C LEU A 325 23.84 -29.25 -5.17
N HIS A 326 24.82 -29.14 -4.27
CA HIS A 326 24.65 -28.44 -2.99
C HIS A 326 24.28 -26.96 -3.15
N VAL A 327 24.89 -26.24 -4.09
CA VAL A 327 24.56 -24.83 -4.35
C VAL A 327 23.26 -24.69 -5.13
N LEU A 328 22.98 -25.59 -6.08
CA LEU A 328 21.77 -25.56 -6.89
C LEU A 328 20.48 -25.71 -6.06
N VAL A 329 20.44 -26.67 -5.11
CA VAL A 329 19.30 -26.82 -4.19
C VAL A 329 19.13 -25.59 -3.29
N ALA A 330 20.22 -24.89 -2.97
CA ALA A 330 20.15 -23.68 -2.15
C ALA A 330 19.61 -22.47 -2.93
N GLY A 331 20.10 -22.22 -4.15
CA GLY A 331 19.74 -21.05 -4.95
C GLY A 331 18.31 -21.10 -5.50
N ARG A 332 17.92 -22.24 -6.09
CA ARG A 332 16.64 -22.36 -6.81
C ARG A 332 15.42 -22.12 -5.92
N ASP A 333 15.18 -23.04 -4.99
CA ASP A 333 13.90 -23.12 -4.28
C ASP A 333 13.74 -22.00 -3.23
N SER A 334 14.86 -21.50 -2.66
CA SER A 334 14.81 -20.52 -1.56
C SER A 334 14.45 -19.11 -2.03
N THR A 335 15.14 -18.56 -3.04
CA THR A 335 14.79 -17.24 -3.60
C THR A 335 13.39 -17.27 -4.23
N ALA A 336 13.02 -18.36 -4.93
CA ALA A 336 11.70 -18.45 -5.57
C ALA A 336 10.56 -18.47 -4.54
N SER A 337 10.77 -19.13 -3.39
CA SER A 337 9.83 -19.11 -2.27
C SER A 337 9.71 -17.72 -1.65
N LEU A 338 10.83 -17.01 -1.44
CA LEU A 338 10.85 -15.63 -0.97
C LEU A 338 10.08 -14.69 -1.90
N LEU A 339 10.35 -14.74 -3.21
CA LEU A 339 9.65 -13.95 -4.21
C LEU A 339 8.15 -14.25 -4.21
N SER A 340 7.78 -15.54 -4.18
CA SER A 340 6.39 -15.98 -4.14
C SER A 340 5.65 -15.46 -2.91
N TRP A 341 6.21 -15.61 -1.70
CA TRP A 341 5.59 -15.09 -0.48
C TRP A 341 5.55 -13.57 -0.41
N THR A 342 6.57 -12.88 -0.96
CA THR A 342 6.57 -11.42 -1.01
C THR A 342 5.42 -10.92 -1.87
N PHE A 343 5.29 -11.42 -3.10
CA PHE A 343 4.16 -11.05 -3.96
C PHE A 343 2.81 -11.54 -3.44
N PHE A 344 2.74 -12.70 -2.77
CA PHE A 344 1.54 -13.18 -2.09
C PHE A 344 1.00 -12.15 -1.08
N HIS A 345 1.86 -11.51 -0.29
CA HIS A 345 1.46 -10.48 0.65
C HIS A 345 1.23 -9.11 0.02
N LEU A 346 2.09 -8.66 -0.89
CA LEU A 346 1.94 -7.35 -1.54
C LEU A 346 0.57 -7.23 -2.22
N VAL A 347 0.13 -8.25 -2.98
CA VAL A 347 -1.17 -8.19 -3.64
C VAL A 347 -2.38 -8.30 -2.69
N ARG A 348 -2.14 -8.71 -1.43
CA ARG A 348 -3.15 -8.85 -0.37
C ARG A 348 -3.20 -7.65 0.59
N ASN A 349 -2.15 -6.82 0.63
CA ASN A 349 -2.01 -5.65 1.50
C ASN A 349 -1.67 -4.44 0.63
N ARG A 350 -2.71 -3.80 0.10
CA ARG A 350 -2.60 -2.81 -0.98
C ARG A 350 -1.86 -1.54 -0.55
N ASP A 351 -2.04 -1.11 0.69
CA ASP A 351 -1.34 -0.01 1.34
C ASP A 351 0.19 -0.23 1.37
N ILE A 352 0.61 -1.47 1.64
CA ILE A 352 2.03 -1.85 1.64
C ILE A 352 2.57 -1.89 0.20
N LEU A 353 1.78 -2.40 -0.75
CA LEU A 353 2.16 -2.41 -2.16
C LEU A 353 2.32 -1.00 -2.72
N GLU A 354 1.36 -0.10 -2.48
CA GLU A 354 1.39 1.29 -2.95
C GLU A 354 2.61 2.03 -2.37
N ARG A 355 2.87 1.92 -1.06
CA ARG A 355 4.08 2.50 -0.44
C ARG A 355 5.39 1.91 -0.96
N LEU A 356 5.43 0.61 -1.26
CA LEU A 356 6.62 0.00 -1.88
C LEU A 356 6.81 0.48 -3.32
N GLN A 357 5.72 0.72 -4.06
CA GLN A 357 5.77 1.29 -5.40
C GLN A 357 6.25 2.75 -5.40
N GLU A 358 5.84 3.56 -4.43
CA GLU A 358 6.38 4.92 -4.20
C GLU A 358 7.90 4.90 -3.98
N GLU A 359 8.39 3.99 -3.12
CA GLU A 359 9.83 3.85 -2.89
C GLU A 359 10.57 3.37 -4.16
N VAL A 360 10.00 2.38 -4.88
CA VAL A 360 10.55 1.86 -6.13
C VAL A 360 10.54 2.90 -7.27
N ALA A 361 9.58 3.84 -7.29
CA ALA A 361 9.53 4.91 -8.28
C ALA A 361 10.74 5.87 -8.21
N SER A 362 11.49 5.87 -7.09
CA SER A 362 12.77 6.59 -6.99
C SER A 362 13.92 5.96 -7.80
N VAL A 363 13.74 4.73 -8.27
CA VAL A 363 14.71 4.01 -9.12
C VAL A 363 14.37 4.24 -10.60
N PRO A 364 15.24 4.89 -11.39
CA PRO A 364 15.01 5.11 -12.81
C PRO A 364 14.81 3.80 -13.58
N VAL A 365 13.91 3.80 -14.55
CA VAL A 365 13.58 2.61 -15.36
C VAL A 365 14.65 2.33 -16.42
N ASP A 366 15.22 3.39 -17.00
CA ASP A 366 16.17 3.32 -18.13
C ASP A 366 17.65 3.20 -17.72
N ILE A 367 17.94 3.03 -16.42
CA ILE A 367 19.30 2.93 -15.88
C ILE A 367 19.50 1.57 -15.21
N GLU A 368 20.67 0.95 -15.42
CA GLU A 368 21.01 -0.31 -14.79
C GLU A 368 21.01 -0.20 -13.25
N ILE A 369 20.16 -1.00 -12.59
CA ILE A 369 20.03 -1.03 -11.14
C ILE A 369 21.31 -1.58 -10.51
N ASN A 370 22.02 -0.74 -9.75
CA ASN A 370 23.21 -1.10 -9.01
C ASN A 370 22.92 -1.42 -7.53
N ARG A 371 23.93 -1.89 -6.80
CA ARG A 371 23.81 -2.30 -5.39
C ARG A 371 23.48 -1.15 -4.44
N GLU A 372 24.04 0.03 -4.67
CA GLU A 372 23.79 1.20 -3.83
C GLU A 372 22.36 1.70 -3.96
N GLN A 373 21.78 1.64 -5.16
CA GLN A 373 20.38 1.96 -5.39
C GLN A 373 19.46 1.03 -4.59
N ILE A 374 19.66 -0.30 -4.66
CA ILE A 374 18.86 -1.26 -3.86
C ILE A 374 19.05 -1.03 -2.35
N GLN A 375 20.27 -0.68 -1.90
CA GLN A 375 20.52 -0.36 -0.49
C GLN A 375 19.81 0.92 0.00
N ARG A 376 19.40 1.82 -0.91
CA ARG A 376 18.63 3.03 -0.62
C ARG A 376 17.11 2.82 -0.59
N LEU A 377 16.64 1.56 -0.66
CA LEU A 377 15.22 1.18 -0.56
C LEU A 377 14.93 0.51 0.80
N PRO A 378 14.84 1.29 1.91
CA PRO A 378 14.65 0.73 3.25
C PRO A 378 13.32 -0.02 3.43
N PHE A 379 12.23 0.41 2.78
CA PHE A 379 10.93 -0.25 2.89
C PHE A 379 10.88 -1.58 2.12
N LEU A 380 11.53 -1.69 0.96
CA LEU A 380 11.77 -2.97 0.28
C LEU A 380 12.47 -3.98 1.21
N ARG A 381 13.51 -3.54 1.92
CA ARG A 381 14.19 -4.35 2.93
C ARG A 381 13.25 -4.74 4.09
N CYS A 382 12.37 -3.84 4.51
CA CYS A 382 11.36 -4.14 5.53
C CYS A 382 10.36 -5.21 5.05
N CYS A 383 9.88 -5.13 3.80
CA CYS A 383 8.99 -6.11 3.19
C CYS A 383 9.66 -7.49 3.09
N ILE A 384 10.92 -7.54 2.65
CA ILE A 384 11.70 -8.79 2.57
C ILE A 384 11.91 -9.41 3.95
N ASN A 385 12.30 -8.63 4.96
CA ASN A 385 12.46 -9.12 6.34
C ASN A 385 11.14 -9.64 6.93
N GLU A 386 10.02 -8.95 6.69
CA GLU A 386 8.71 -9.38 7.19
C GLU A 386 8.20 -10.64 6.48
N THR A 387 8.44 -10.77 5.18
CA THR A 387 8.19 -12.00 4.43
C THR A 387 9.03 -13.15 4.99
N LEU A 388 10.33 -12.96 5.21
CA LEU A 388 11.22 -14.01 5.73
C LEU A 388 10.96 -14.35 7.20
N ARG A 389 10.40 -13.42 7.98
CA ARG A 389 9.88 -13.67 9.33
C ARG A 389 8.67 -14.59 9.31
N LEU A 390 7.65 -14.26 8.51
CA LEU A 390 6.42 -15.06 8.47
C LEU A 390 6.60 -16.35 7.68
N TYR A 391 7.42 -16.34 6.63
CA TYR A 391 7.64 -17.47 5.73
C TYR A 391 9.14 -17.74 5.56
N PRO A 392 9.83 -18.15 6.64
CA PRO A 392 11.22 -18.55 6.56
C PRO A 392 11.35 -19.73 5.59
N THR A 393 12.19 -19.55 4.57
CA THR A 393 12.36 -20.53 3.49
C THR A 393 12.74 -21.92 4.00
N LEU A 394 13.44 -22.00 5.14
CA LEU A 394 13.71 -23.21 5.90
C LEU A 394 13.03 -23.15 7.29
N PRO A 395 11.73 -23.49 7.40
CA PRO A 395 10.90 -23.24 8.59
C PRO A 395 11.23 -24.10 9.82
N MET A 396 11.94 -25.22 9.60
CA MET A 396 12.41 -26.12 10.65
C MET A 396 13.82 -26.63 10.30
N ASN A 397 14.62 -26.87 11.33
CA ASN A 397 15.97 -27.40 11.19
C ASN A 397 16.29 -28.39 12.31
N ILE A 398 17.14 -29.37 12.03
CA ILE A 398 17.53 -30.41 13.00
C ILE A 398 19.06 -30.48 13.16
N ARG A 399 19.50 -30.69 14.40
CA ARG A 399 20.88 -31.01 14.77
C ARG A 399 20.90 -32.21 15.72
N PHE A 400 22.05 -32.88 15.79
CA PHE A 400 22.27 -34.01 16.68
C PHE A 400 23.47 -33.75 17.57
N ALA A 401 23.35 -34.07 18.86
CA ALA A 401 24.46 -33.90 19.81
C ALA A 401 25.57 -34.94 19.55
N ASN A 402 26.75 -34.49 19.13
CA ASN A 402 27.92 -35.33 18.82
C ASN A 402 28.53 -35.99 20.07
N LYS A 403 28.34 -35.34 21.23
CA LYS A 403 28.73 -35.74 22.58
C LYS A 403 27.64 -35.29 23.56
N PRO A 404 27.61 -35.75 24.82
CA PRO A 404 26.73 -35.17 25.83
C PRO A 404 26.99 -33.66 25.97
N THR A 405 25.95 -32.84 25.87
CA THR A 405 26.03 -31.37 25.90
C THR A 405 24.81 -30.80 26.64
N VAL A 406 24.79 -29.48 26.84
CA VAL A 406 23.77 -28.79 27.64
C VAL A 406 23.12 -27.69 26.80
N LEU A 407 21.79 -27.66 26.78
CA LEU A 407 21.00 -26.50 26.39
C LEU A 407 20.80 -25.60 27.61
N PRO A 408 20.92 -24.26 27.51
CA PRO A 408 20.77 -23.36 28.64
C PRO A 408 19.35 -23.36 29.25
N ARG A 409 18.31 -23.67 28.48
CA ARG A 409 16.90 -23.57 28.90
C ARG A 409 16.06 -24.76 28.44
N GLY A 410 14.85 -24.89 29.00
CA GLY A 410 13.85 -25.91 28.68
C GLY A 410 13.60 -26.95 29.77
N GLY A 411 14.37 -26.95 30.86
CA GLY A 411 14.30 -27.93 31.94
C GLY A 411 13.47 -27.47 33.14
N GLY A 412 12.79 -28.42 33.78
CA GLY A 412 11.92 -28.19 34.94
C GLY A 412 10.54 -27.62 34.58
N PRO A 413 9.68 -27.39 35.58
CA PRO A 413 8.27 -27.02 35.36
C PRO A 413 8.10 -25.60 34.81
N ASP A 414 9.10 -24.72 34.98
CA ASP A 414 9.11 -23.36 34.43
C ASP A 414 9.82 -23.25 33.07
N GLY A 415 10.44 -24.34 32.60
CA GLY A 415 11.24 -24.36 31.38
C GLY A 415 12.50 -23.48 31.41
N LYS A 416 12.96 -23.00 32.57
CA LYS A 416 14.11 -22.07 32.66
C LYS A 416 15.42 -22.75 33.07
N SER A 417 15.39 -23.98 33.54
CA SER A 417 16.61 -24.68 33.95
C SER A 417 17.33 -25.29 32.73
N PRO A 418 18.66 -25.53 32.81
CA PRO A 418 19.38 -26.20 31.73
C PRO A 418 18.89 -27.63 31.46
N VAL A 419 19.10 -28.11 30.23
CA VAL A 419 18.72 -29.46 29.79
C VAL A 419 19.95 -30.21 29.32
N LEU A 420 20.17 -31.43 29.81
CA LEU A 420 21.20 -32.32 29.27
C LEU A 420 20.68 -33.00 27.98
N LEU A 421 21.38 -32.78 26.87
CA LEU A 421 21.23 -33.58 25.65
C LEU A 421 22.30 -34.68 25.63
N GLY A 422 21.87 -35.94 25.68
CA GLY A 422 22.76 -37.09 25.53
C GLY A 422 23.30 -37.24 24.11
N LYS A 423 24.43 -37.93 23.94
CA LYS A 423 25.00 -38.21 22.59
C LYS A 423 23.97 -38.88 21.66
N GLY A 424 23.81 -38.33 20.47
CA GLY A 424 22.84 -38.79 19.46
C GLY A 424 21.43 -38.23 19.65
N ALA A 425 21.16 -37.43 20.68
CA ALA A 425 19.86 -36.76 20.82
C ALA A 425 19.65 -35.76 19.68
N GLY A 426 18.50 -35.87 19.00
CA GLY A 426 18.06 -34.92 17.98
C GLY A 426 17.35 -33.74 18.63
N ILE A 427 17.83 -32.52 18.33
CA ILE A 427 17.19 -31.26 18.70
C ILE A 427 16.74 -30.55 17.42
N VAL A 428 15.45 -30.23 17.37
CA VAL A 428 14.81 -29.53 16.26
C VAL A 428 14.48 -28.12 16.71
N TYR A 429 14.84 -27.10 15.93
CA TYR A 429 14.37 -25.75 16.18
C TYR A 429 13.42 -25.31 15.05
N SER A 430 12.31 -24.68 15.41
CA SER A 430 11.35 -24.18 14.43
C SER A 430 11.46 -22.66 14.30
N VAL A 431 12.01 -22.25 13.16
CA VAL A 431 12.12 -20.84 12.75
C VAL A 431 10.71 -20.25 12.56
N TYR A 432 9.79 -21.01 11.95
CA TYR A 432 8.40 -20.56 11.71
C TYR A 432 7.64 -20.16 12.98
N HIS A 433 7.78 -20.95 14.06
CA HIS A 433 7.12 -20.69 15.34
C HIS A 433 7.88 -19.67 16.19
N LEU A 434 9.21 -19.73 16.21
CA LEU A 434 10.09 -18.70 16.80
C LEU A 434 9.72 -17.30 16.27
N HIS A 435 9.56 -17.17 14.95
CA HIS A 435 9.27 -15.88 14.29
C HIS A 435 7.83 -15.37 14.48
N ARG A 436 6.97 -16.16 15.15
CA ARG A 436 5.60 -15.81 15.56
C ARG A 436 5.45 -15.61 17.07
N ARG A 437 6.54 -15.71 17.85
CA ARG A 437 6.55 -15.44 19.29
C ARG A 437 6.10 -14.02 19.61
N GLU A 438 5.03 -13.88 20.38
CA GLU A 438 4.43 -12.59 20.74
C GLU A 438 5.32 -11.80 21.72
N ASP A 439 6.09 -12.48 22.57
CA ASP A 439 7.08 -11.84 23.46
C ASP A 439 8.24 -11.19 22.69
N ILE A 440 8.61 -11.73 21.52
CA ILE A 440 9.61 -11.14 20.62
C ILE A 440 8.96 -10.08 19.72
N TYR A 441 7.91 -10.45 18.97
CA TYR A 441 7.39 -9.66 17.84
C TYR A 441 6.17 -8.79 18.15
N GLY A 442 5.60 -8.88 19.35
CA GLY A 442 4.37 -8.20 19.75
C GLY A 442 3.11 -9.07 19.57
N PRO A 443 1.95 -8.64 20.11
CA PRO A 443 0.68 -9.38 19.97
C PRO A 443 0.21 -9.46 18.51
N ASP A 444 0.71 -8.58 17.64
CA ASP A 444 0.47 -8.59 16.20
C ASP A 444 1.49 -9.47 15.44
N SER A 445 2.18 -10.41 16.09
CA SER A 445 3.18 -11.29 15.46
C SER A 445 2.64 -12.08 14.26
N LYS A 446 1.32 -12.29 14.19
CA LYS A 446 0.63 -12.99 13.09
C LYS A 446 0.13 -12.03 11.99
N VAL A 447 0.43 -10.73 12.08
CA VAL A 447 0.08 -9.74 11.05
C VAL A 447 1.31 -9.43 10.19
N TYR A 448 1.12 -9.37 8.87
CA TYR A 448 2.15 -8.91 7.92
C TYR A 448 2.25 -7.37 8.01
N ARG A 449 3.25 -6.87 8.74
CA ARG A 449 3.46 -5.44 8.98
C ARG A 449 4.94 -5.06 8.82
N PRO A 450 5.43 -4.82 7.59
CA PRO A 450 6.81 -4.43 7.31
C PRO A 450 7.31 -3.25 8.16
N GLN A 451 6.41 -2.33 8.51
CA GLN A 451 6.68 -1.16 9.34
C GLN A 451 7.34 -1.49 10.68
N ARG A 452 7.19 -2.72 11.20
CA ARG A 452 7.85 -3.16 12.44
C ARG A 452 9.39 -3.16 12.36
N TRP A 453 9.97 -3.08 11.16
CA TRP A 453 11.42 -3.12 10.93
C TRP A 453 12.07 -1.74 10.77
N GLU A 454 11.30 -0.67 10.53
CA GLU A 454 11.81 0.64 10.09
C GLU A 454 12.75 1.31 11.11
N ASN A 455 12.38 1.28 12.39
CA ASN A 455 13.15 1.93 13.46
C ASN A 455 14.38 1.11 13.92
N GLY A 456 14.59 -0.10 13.40
CA GLY A 456 15.70 -0.98 13.76
C GLY A 456 15.65 -1.59 15.18
N ASP A 457 14.80 -1.09 16.08
CA ASP A 457 14.71 -1.59 17.47
C ASP A 457 14.22 -3.04 17.54
N LEU A 458 13.31 -3.45 16.66
CA LEU A 458 12.91 -4.86 16.55
C LEU A 458 14.11 -5.73 16.16
N ALA A 459 14.99 -5.26 15.27
CA ALA A 459 16.17 -6.02 14.88
C ALA A 459 17.11 -6.22 16.08
N LYS A 460 17.24 -5.25 16.99
CA LYS A 460 17.96 -5.43 18.26
C LYS A 460 17.25 -6.44 19.18
N LYS A 461 15.96 -6.25 19.44
CA LYS A 461 15.15 -7.10 20.33
C LYS A 461 15.11 -8.56 19.87
N ALA A 462 14.97 -8.78 18.56
CA ALA A 462 14.91 -10.09 17.95
C ALA A 462 16.28 -10.79 17.81
N ARG A 463 17.39 -10.22 18.32
CA ARG A 463 18.74 -10.84 18.37
C ARG A 463 19.09 -11.61 17.08
N PRO A 464 19.58 -10.95 16.02
CA PRO A 464 19.76 -11.57 14.72
C PRO A 464 20.77 -12.74 14.81
N GLY A 465 20.31 -13.93 14.45
CA GLY A 465 21.02 -15.20 14.63
C GLY A 465 20.47 -16.09 15.75
N SER A 466 19.63 -15.58 16.65
CA SER A 466 18.97 -16.39 17.69
C SER A 466 17.45 -16.20 17.78
N GLY A 467 16.94 -14.96 17.71
CA GLY A 467 15.48 -14.71 17.64
C GLY A 467 14.97 -14.51 16.19
N TYR A 468 15.77 -13.91 15.31
CA TYR A 468 15.53 -13.81 13.86
C TYR A 468 16.61 -14.59 13.08
N VAL A 469 16.22 -15.59 12.29
CA VAL A 469 17.06 -16.74 11.90
C VAL A 469 16.69 -17.30 10.50
N ASP A 470 16.46 -16.42 9.52
CA ASP A 470 16.10 -16.80 8.14
C ASP A 470 17.27 -17.45 7.38
N PHE A 471 18.45 -16.82 7.40
CA PHE A 471 19.69 -17.30 6.76
C PHE A 471 20.56 -18.18 7.68
N ASN A 472 19.97 -18.72 8.76
CA ASN A 472 20.68 -19.42 9.83
C ASN A 472 21.70 -18.51 10.57
N ALA A 473 22.56 -19.10 11.40
CA ALA A 473 23.51 -18.36 12.22
C ALA A 473 24.84 -19.10 12.42
N GLY A 474 25.81 -18.40 13.03
CA GLY A 474 27.12 -18.94 13.39
C GLY A 474 27.89 -19.53 12.19
N PRO A 475 28.76 -20.53 12.41
CA PRO A 475 29.61 -21.07 11.35
C PRO A 475 28.83 -21.65 10.15
N ARG A 476 27.56 -22.07 10.33
CA ARG A 476 26.69 -22.61 9.26
C ARG A 476 25.74 -21.57 8.63
N ILE A 477 25.92 -20.27 8.88
CA ILE A 477 25.19 -19.19 8.18
C ILE A 477 25.26 -19.33 6.65
N CYS A 478 24.19 -18.97 5.95
CA CYS A 478 24.07 -19.08 4.50
C CYS A 478 25.16 -18.28 3.76
N LEU A 479 25.88 -18.93 2.83
CA LEU A 479 26.88 -18.26 1.97
C LEU A 479 26.22 -17.39 0.89
N GLY A 480 25.06 -17.80 0.39
CA GLY A 480 24.33 -17.12 -0.68
C GLY A 480 23.44 -15.97 -0.21
N LYS A 481 23.51 -15.55 1.07
CA LYS A 481 22.61 -14.54 1.66
C LYS A 481 22.53 -13.28 0.80
N ASP A 482 23.67 -12.64 0.55
CA ASP A 482 23.69 -11.35 -0.15
C ASP A 482 23.37 -11.50 -1.64
N PHE A 483 23.63 -12.68 -2.23
CA PHE A 483 23.22 -13.00 -3.59
C PHE A 483 21.69 -13.12 -3.70
N ALA A 484 21.07 -13.95 -2.85
CA ALA A 484 19.63 -14.17 -2.84
C ALA A 484 18.83 -12.90 -2.50
N LEU A 485 19.33 -12.08 -1.57
CA LEU A 485 18.72 -10.78 -1.26
C LEU A 485 18.85 -9.80 -2.44
N MET A 486 19.97 -9.78 -3.15
CA MET A 486 20.15 -8.92 -4.33
C MET A 486 19.27 -9.38 -5.50
N GLU A 487 19.25 -10.69 -5.78
CA GLU A 487 18.40 -11.34 -6.79
C GLU A 487 16.92 -11.05 -6.54
N ALA A 488 16.43 -11.31 -5.32
CA ALA A 488 15.04 -11.05 -4.95
C ALA A 488 14.68 -9.56 -5.07
N SER A 489 15.53 -8.67 -4.54
CA SER A 489 15.29 -7.22 -4.59
C SER A 489 15.23 -6.70 -6.03
N TYR A 490 16.19 -7.11 -6.87
CA TYR A 490 16.25 -6.71 -8.27
C TYR A 490 15.01 -7.19 -9.04
N ALA A 491 14.58 -8.44 -8.84
CA ALA A 491 13.37 -8.97 -9.45
C ALA A 491 12.09 -8.25 -8.96
N ILE A 492 11.96 -7.98 -7.65
CA ILE A 492 10.81 -7.24 -7.09
C ILE A 492 10.72 -5.84 -7.72
N ILE A 493 11.82 -5.09 -7.77
CA ILE A 493 11.87 -3.72 -8.35
C ILE A 493 11.39 -3.75 -9.80
N ARG A 494 12.03 -4.58 -10.65
CA ARG A 494 11.71 -4.64 -12.09
C ARG A 494 10.29 -5.14 -12.36
N ILE A 495 9.76 -6.07 -11.55
CA ILE A 495 8.36 -6.51 -11.67
C ILE A 495 7.39 -5.40 -11.27
N LEU A 496 7.66 -4.64 -10.19
CA LEU A 496 6.79 -3.53 -9.78
C LEU A 496 6.84 -2.36 -10.79
N GLN A 497 8.00 -2.09 -11.39
CA GLN A 497 8.14 -1.14 -12.51
C GLN A 497 7.37 -1.60 -13.75
N ALA A 498 7.43 -2.90 -14.11
CA ALA A 498 6.73 -3.44 -15.28
C ALA A 498 5.22 -3.63 -15.06
N TYR A 499 4.77 -3.80 -13.82
CA TYR A 499 3.39 -4.10 -13.45
C TYR A 499 2.90 -3.23 -12.26
N PRO A 500 2.80 -1.90 -12.41
CA PRO A 500 2.39 -0.99 -11.34
C PRO A 500 0.93 -1.20 -10.87
N LYS A 501 0.11 -1.93 -11.63
CA LYS A 501 -1.30 -2.24 -11.29
C LYS A 501 -1.51 -3.72 -10.92
N LEU A 502 -0.48 -4.37 -10.40
CA LEU A 502 -0.54 -5.72 -9.85
C LEU A 502 -1.58 -5.80 -8.72
N ARG A 503 -2.48 -6.78 -8.76
CA ARG A 503 -3.51 -6.99 -7.73
C ARG A 503 -3.86 -8.46 -7.56
N LEU A 504 -4.47 -8.83 -6.43
CA LEU A 504 -4.95 -10.19 -6.19
C LEU A 504 -5.97 -10.60 -7.27
N ALA A 505 -5.91 -11.86 -7.72
CA ALA A 505 -6.89 -12.37 -8.67
C ALA A 505 -8.30 -12.47 -8.05
N GLN A 506 -9.32 -12.17 -8.86
CA GLN A 506 -10.71 -12.19 -8.42
C GLN A 506 -11.15 -13.61 -8.04
N GLY A 507 -11.86 -13.75 -6.92
CA GLY A 507 -12.31 -15.04 -6.39
C GLY A 507 -11.31 -15.77 -5.50
N ILE A 508 -10.05 -15.31 -5.44
CA ILE A 508 -9.07 -15.81 -4.45
C ILE A 508 -9.39 -15.21 -3.08
N LYS A 509 -9.46 -16.05 -2.05
CA LYS A 509 -9.67 -15.61 -0.67
C LYS A 509 -8.41 -14.91 -0.13
N ASN A 510 -8.63 -13.84 0.63
CA ASN A 510 -7.59 -13.23 1.45
C ASN A 510 -7.62 -13.89 2.84
N GLU A 511 -6.93 -15.02 2.97
CA GLU A 511 -6.90 -15.83 4.18
C GLU A 511 -5.96 -15.23 5.25
N PRO A 512 -6.24 -15.42 6.55
CA PRO A 512 -5.35 -14.96 7.61
C PRO A 512 -3.96 -15.62 7.52
N VAL A 513 -2.92 -14.86 7.82
CA VAL A 513 -1.52 -15.32 7.80
C VAL A 513 -1.32 -16.59 8.65
N GLY A 514 -0.85 -17.64 7.99
CA GLY A 514 -0.60 -18.97 8.56
C GLY A 514 -1.75 -19.96 8.40
N ALA A 515 -2.91 -19.51 7.90
CA ALA A 515 -4.07 -20.35 7.58
C ALA A 515 -4.18 -20.67 6.08
N GLU A 516 -3.33 -20.06 5.24
CA GLU A 516 -3.25 -20.39 3.81
C GLU A 516 -2.57 -21.75 3.52
N PRO A 517 -2.91 -22.42 2.41
CA PRO A 517 -2.19 -23.59 1.93
C PRO A 517 -0.69 -23.35 1.70
N GLN A 518 0.13 -24.29 2.14
CA GLN A 518 1.59 -24.25 2.17
C GLN A 518 2.18 -25.54 1.55
N ALA A 519 3.05 -25.40 0.55
CA ALA A 519 3.80 -26.51 -0.02
C ALA A 519 5.18 -26.63 0.66
N TYR A 520 5.38 -27.69 1.45
CA TYR A 520 6.61 -27.96 2.20
C TYR A 520 7.42 -29.15 1.63
N THR A 521 8.39 -28.85 0.77
CA THR A 521 9.33 -29.85 0.21
C THR A 521 10.54 -30.00 1.15
N ILE A 522 11.66 -29.35 0.80
CA ILE A 522 12.76 -28.96 1.69
C ILE A 522 12.51 -27.52 2.17
N GLY A 523 11.99 -26.66 1.29
CA GLY A 523 11.60 -25.29 1.60
C GLY A 523 10.09 -25.06 1.68
N LEU A 524 9.69 -23.87 2.13
CA LEU A 524 8.30 -23.45 2.31
C LEU A 524 7.85 -22.47 1.22
N SER A 525 6.90 -22.86 0.37
CA SER A 525 6.31 -22.02 -0.69
C SER A 525 4.78 -21.98 -0.59
N PRO A 526 4.08 -21.01 -1.22
CA PRO A 526 2.61 -21.02 -1.25
C PRO A 526 2.08 -22.30 -1.89
N GLY A 527 1.11 -22.96 -1.27
CA GLY A 527 0.48 -24.18 -1.79
C GLY A 527 -0.20 -23.92 -3.12
N ASP A 528 -1.20 -23.06 -3.08
CA ASP A 528 -2.08 -22.66 -4.20
C ASP A 528 -1.46 -21.57 -5.11
N GLY A 529 -0.13 -21.47 -5.13
CA GLY A 529 0.57 -20.47 -5.95
C GLY A 529 0.31 -19.02 -5.55
N VAL A 530 0.55 -18.11 -6.49
CA VAL A 530 0.47 -16.66 -6.32
C VAL A 530 -0.32 -16.08 -7.49
N HIS A 531 -1.64 -16.26 -7.41
CA HIS A 531 -2.59 -15.83 -8.43
C HIS A 531 -2.82 -14.32 -8.39
N VAL A 532 -2.30 -13.62 -9.40
CA VAL A 532 -2.47 -12.18 -9.57
C VAL A 532 -3.34 -11.90 -10.80
N ALA A 533 -4.28 -10.95 -10.67
CA ALA A 533 -4.97 -10.43 -11.83
C ALA A 533 -4.07 -9.41 -12.53
N LYS A 534 -3.58 -9.79 -13.71
CA LYS A 534 -2.96 -8.89 -14.67
C LYS A 534 -4.01 -7.88 -15.11
N VAL A 535 -4.06 -6.73 -14.44
CA VAL A 535 -4.46 -5.50 -15.13
C VAL A 535 -3.35 -5.23 -16.12
N ARG A 536 -3.53 -5.76 -17.34
CA ARG A 536 -2.75 -5.31 -18.48
C ARG A 536 -3.17 -3.88 -18.73
N GLU A 537 -2.45 -2.93 -18.12
CA GLU A 537 -2.08 -1.80 -18.94
C GLU A 537 -1.35 -2.35 -20.15
N ILE A 538 -1.75 -1.81 -21.30
CA ILE A 538 -1.14 -2.06 -22.60
C ILE A 538 0.38 -1.93 -22.39
N PRO A 539 1.20 -2.86 -22.94
CA PRO A 539 2.61 -2.97 -22.57
C PRO A 539 3.36 -1.62 -22.66
N ALA A 540 4.48 -1.53 -21.94
CA ALA A 540 5.37 -0.36 -21.88
C ALA A 540 5.81 0.19 -23.27
N THR A 541 5.48 -0.51 -24.35
CA THR A 541 5.40 0.02 -25.71
C THR A 541 4.50 1.25 -25.89
N ILE A 542 3.67 1.71 -24.94
CA ILE A 542 3.02 3.05 -25.08
C ILE A 542 3.93 4.23 -24.66
N ALA A 543 5.08 3.97 -24.03
CA ALA A 543 6.14 4.97 -23.94
C ALA A 543 6.94 5.13 -25.26
N THR A 544 6.74 4.24 -26.26
CA THR A 544 7.53 4.21 -27.50
C THR A 544 6.77 3.84 -28.79
N ILE A 545 5.47 3.58 -28.74
CA ILE A 545 4.57 3.82 -29.87
C ILE A 545 4.34 5.33 -29.84
N ASN A 546 4.80 5.97 -30.91
CA ASN A 546 4.70 7.39 -31.16
C ASN A 546 3.41 7.99 -30.60
N MET A 547 3.54 9.18 -30.00
CA MET A 547 2.44 10.13 -29.80
C MET A 547 1.40 9.92 -30.91
N PHE A 548 0.18 9.47 -30.57
CA PHE A 548 -0.91 9.52 -31.55
C PHE A 548 -0.89 10.95 -32.10
N PRO A 549 -0.67 11.16 -33.42
CA PRO A 549 -0.32 12.46 -33.94
C PRO A 549 -1.57 13.32 -33.98
N TYR A 550 -1.92 13.84 -32.80
CA TYR A 550 -3.04 14.72 -32.59
C TYR A 550 -2.95 15.87 -33.60
N PRO A 551 -3.98 16.08 -34.44
CA PRO A 551 -4.01 17.23 -35.34
C PRO A 551 -3.69 18.49 -34.54
N PRO A 552 -2.75 19.35 -34.99
CA PRO A 552 -2.39 20.54 -34.22
C PRO A 552 -3.65 21.39 -33.99
N LEU A 553 -3.79 21.96 -32.78
CA LEU A 553 -4.80 22.99 -32.54
C LEU A 553 -4.44 24.23 -33.38
N ILE A 554 -5.45 25.00 -33.78
CA ILE A 554 -5.25 26.17 -34.62
C ILE A 554 -4.69 27.28 -33.74
N THR A 555 -3.46 27.72 -34.03
CA THR A 555 -2.75 28.72 -33.22
C THR A 555 -3.39 30.10 -33.35
N GLY A 556 -3.39 30.86 -32.26
CA GLY A 556 -3.93 32.23 -32.21
C GLY A 556 -5.46 32.35 -32.17
N VAL A 557 -6.21 31.25 -32.13
CA VAL A 557 -7.68 31.24 -31.97
C VAL A 557 -8.17 30.12 -31.05
N ASP A 558 -9.29 30.34 -30.36
CA ASP A 558 -9.94 29.29 -29.59
C ASP A 558 -10.40 28.15 -30.51
N SER A 559 -9.76 26.99 -30.39
CA SER A 559 -10.00 25.82 -31.23
C SER A 559 -10.05 24.54 -30.40
N VAL A 560 -10.76 23.55 -30.93
CA VAL A 560 -10.98 22.25 -30.30
C VAL A 560 -10.89 21.15 -31.35
N ARG A 561 -10.66 19.91 -30.93
CA ARG A 561 -10.80 18.75 -31.82
C ARG A 561 -12.18 18.14 -31.72
N LEU A 562 -12.72 17.68 -32.84
CA LEU A 562 -13.99 16.96 -32.92
C LEU A 562 -13.78 15.55 -33.46
N LEU A 563 -14.44 14.59 -32.82
CA LEU A 563 -14.43 13.17 -33.16
C LEU A 563 -15.62 12.86 -34.07
N THR A 564 -15.38 12.47 -35.31
CA THR A 564 -16.43 12.02 -36.23
C THR A 564 -16.44 10.50 -36.29
N VAL A 565 -17.50 9.90 -35.75
CA VAL A 565 -17.73 8.44 -35.76
C VAL A 565 -18.33 8.04 -37.10
N ALA A 566 -17.71 7.08 -37.80
CA ALA A 566 -18.17 6.58 -39.08
C ALA A 566 -19.45 5.72 -38.95
N PRO A 567 -20.33 5.69 -39.97
CA PRO A 567 -21.51 4.85 -39.95
C PRO A 567 -21.16 3.36 -39.98
N GLY A 568 -21.98 2.53 -39.34
CA GLY A 568 -21.76 1.09 -39.30
C GLY A 568 -22.80 0.32 -38.49
N ASN A 569 -22.71 -1.01 -38.51
CA ASN A 569 -23.57 -1.87 -37.69
C ASN A 569 -22.94 -2.08 -36.30
N PHE A 570 -23.74 -2.42 -35.28
CA PHE A 570 -23.24 -2.55 -33.89
C PHE A 570 -22.00 -3.47 -33.72
N LEU A 571 -21.84 -4.50 -34.56
CA LEU A 571 -20.75 -5.48 -34.47
C LEU A 571 -19.51 -5.12 -35.31
N SER A 572 -19.60 -4.17 -36.25
CA SER A 572 -18.41 -3.72 -36.99
C SER A 572 -17.49 -2.88 -36.10
N PRO A 573 -16.15 -2.93 -36.28
CA PRO A 573 -15.21 -2.07 -35.55
C PRO A 573 -15.60 -0.59 -35.59
N LEU A 574 -15.26 0.17 -34.53
CA LEU A 574 -15.43 1.62 -34.54
C LEU A 574 -14.30 2.26 -35.34
N GLN A 575 -14.67 2.96 -36.42
CA GLN A 575 -13.79 3.83 -37.18
C GLN A 575 -14.18 5.29 -36.90
N CYS A 576 -13.19 6.11 -36.58
CA CYS A 576 -13.36 7.49 -36.19
C CYS A 576 -12.29 8.37 -36.86
N THR A 577 -12.62 9.62 -37.12
CA THR A 577 -11.65 10.66 -37.51
C THR A 577 -11.65 11.79 -36.50
N LEU A 578 -10.48 12.37 -36.25
CA LEU A 578 -10.28 13.51 -35.35
C LEU A 578 -9.80 14.70 -36.16
N THR A 579 -10.47 15.84 -36.04
CA THR A 579 -10.17 17.07 -36.79
C THR A 579 -10.19 18.30 -35.88
N SER A 580 -9.22 19.21 -36.05
CA SER A 580 -9.20 20.52 -35.38
C SER A 580 -10.14 21.50 -36.07
N VAL A 581 -10.91 22.25 -35.31
CA VAL A 581 -11.83 23.30 -35.80
C VAL A 581 -11.77 24.55 -34.92
N ALA A 582 -11.87 25.73 -35.53
CA ALA A 582 -11.95 26.98 -34.77
C ALA A 582 -13.39 27.26 -34.30
N PHE A 583 -13.56 27.82 -33.11
CA PHE A 583 -14.88 28.19 -32.61
C PHE A 583 -15.56 29.33 -33.40
N SER A 584 -14.78 30.08 -34.19
CA SER A 584 -15.27 31.09 -35.15
C SER A 584 -16.10 30.47 -36.27
N GLU A 585 -15.80 29.24 -36.69
CA GLU A 585 -16.50 28.50 -37.76
C GLU A 585 -17.89 27.99 -37.33
N ARG A 586 -18.23 28.10 -36.04
CA ARG A 586 -19.49 27.61 -35.44
C ARG A 586 -19.76 26.13 -35.74
N PRO A 587 -18.82 25.21 -35.44
CA PRO A 587 -18.98 23.80 -35.74
C PRO A 587 -20.21 23.21 -35.03
N LYS A 588 -20.94 22.32 -35.72
CA LYS A 588 -22.08 21.57 -35.15
C LYS A 588 -21.59 20.23 -34.62
N TYR A 589 -21.67 20.05 -33.30
CA TYR A 589 -21.31 18.81 -32.61
C TYR A 589 -22.19 18.59 -31.38
N VAL A 590 -22.13 17.38 -30.83
CA VAL A 590 -22.75 16.99 -29.56
C VAL A 590 -21.62 16.70 -28.57
N ALA A 591 -21.67 17.23 -27.34
CA ALA A 591 -20.67 16.91 -26.32
C ALA A 591 -21.15 15.79 -25.39
N LEU A 592 -20.22 14.94 -24.96
CA LEU A 592 -20.46 13.82 -24.06
C LEU A 592 -20.16 14.19 -22.61
N SER A 593 -21.05 13.82 -21.70
CA SER A 593 -20.91 13.89 -20.26
C SER A 593 -21.05 12.47 -19.69
N TYR A 594 -19.99 11.91 -19.10
CA TYR A 594 -19.96 10.50 -18.69
C TYR A 594 -18.86 10.22 -17.65
N THR A 595 -19.04 9.14 -16.87
CA THR A 595 -17.98 8.65 -15.98
C THR A 595 -16.89 7.91 -16.76
N TRP A 596 -15.65 8.37 -16.62
CA TRP A 596 -14.46 7.60 -17.01
C TRP A 596 -14.37 6.34 -16.14
N GLY A 597 -14.35 5.15 -16.75
CA GLY A 597 -14.38 3.87 -16.03
C GLY A 597 -15.80 3.38 -15.71
N CYS A 598 -16.00 2.71 -14.56
CA CYS A 598 -17.27 2.07 -14.22
C CYS A 598 -18.28 3.06 -13.60
N PRO A 599 -19.50 3.21 -14.16
CA PRO A 599 -20.54 4.08 -13.59
C PRO A 599 -21.22 3.52 -12.33
N TYR A 600 -20.99 2.26 -11.94
CA TYR A 600 -21.62 1.60 -10.78
C TYR A 600 -20.63 0.73 -9.98
N PRO A 601 -19.71 1.32 -9.20
CA PRO A 601 -18.67 0.55 -8.49
C PRO A 601 -19.17 -0.23 -7.26
N ASP A 602 -20.14 0.31 -6.50
CA ASP A 602 -20.51 -0.20 -5.16
C ASP A 602 -21.58 -1.32 -5.17
N THR A 603 -21.81 -1.98 -6.30
CA THR A 603 -22.93 -2.93 -6.45
C THR A 603 -22.58 -4.35 -5.98
N SER A 604 -22.83 -4.62 -4.70
CA SER A 604 -22.87 -5.96 -4.08
C SER A 604 -23.91 -6.94 -4.64
N PHE A 605 -24.59 -6.58 -5.74
CA PHE A 605 -25.61 -7.34 -6.44
C PHE A 605 -25.35 -7.49 -7.95
N SER A 606 -24.18 -7.07 -8.47
CA SER A 606 -23.93 -7.08 -9.91
C SER A 606 -23.13 -8.31 -10.37
N PRO A 607 -23.68 -9.14 -11.29
CA PRO A 607 -22.91 -10.19 -11.96
C PRO A 607 -21.98 -9.64 -13.07
N VAL A 608 -22.05 -8.33 -13.37
CA VAL A 608 -21.20 -7.66 -14.38
C VAL A 608 -19.74 -7.55 -13.93
N SER A 609 -19.43 -7.93 -12.68
CA SER A 609 -18.06 -8.07 -12.16
C SER A 609 -17.17 -9.07 -12.91
N GLN A 610 -17.68 -9.78 -13.93
CA GLN A 610 -16.92 -10.67 -14.81
C GLN A 610 -16.47 -10.02 -16.14
N VAL A 611 -17.09 -8.92 -16.58
CA VAL A 611 -16.59 -8.15 -17.72
C VAL A 611 -15.66 -7.07 -17.17
N ASN A 612 -14.37 -7.24 -17.42
CA ASN A 612 -13.31 -6.38 -16.88
C ASN A 612 -13.31 -4.99 -17.56
N MET A 613 -14.29 -4.14 -17.21
CA MET A 613 -14.48 -2.76 -17.68
C MET A 613 -13.24 -1.86 -17.52
N SER A 614 -12.28 -2.29 -16.70
CA SER A 614 -10.96 -1.68 -16.48
C SER A 614 -9.96 -1.91 -17.62
N VAL A 615 -10.23 -2.82 -18.56
CA VAL A 615 -9.39 -3.06 -19.74
C VAL A 615 -9.81 -2.11 -20.86
N PRO A 616 -8.90 -1.30 -21.42
CA PRO A 616 -9.20 -0.44 -22.55
C PRO A 616 -9.49 -1.26 -23.82
N VAL A 617 -10.36 -0.73 -24.67
CA VAL A 617 -10.76 -1.32 -25.96
C VAL A 617 -10.19 -0.46 -27.09
N THR A 618 -9.69 -1.12 -28.14
CA THR A 618 -9.17 -0.43 -29.33
C THR A 618 -10.30 0.02 -30.25
N LEU A 619 -10.17 1.24 -30.78
CA LEU A 619 -10.89 1.73 -31.97
C LEU A 619 -9.89 2.25 -33.00
N THR A 620 -10.32 2.43 -34.25
CA THR A 620 -9.48 3.07 -35.27
C THR A 620 -9.72 4.58 -35.27
N LEU A 621 -8.67 5.38 -35.05
CA LEU A 621 -8.70 6.84 -35.04
C LEU A 621 -7.72 7.39 -36.07
N ASN A 622 -8.19 8.15 -37.07
CA ASN A 622 -7.34 8.65 -38.17
C ASN A 622 -6.49 7.56 -38.86
N ASN A 623 -7.07 6.36 -39.01
CA ASN A 623 -6.44 5.12 -39.52
C ASN A 623 -5.41 4.44 -38.60
N GLU A 624 -5.13 4.98 -37.41
CA GLU A 624 -4.27 4.37 -36.39
C GLU A 624 -5.09 3.65 -35.30
N GLU A 625 -4.47 2.75 -34.54
CA GLU A 625 -5.10 2.14 -33.35
C GLU A 625 -5.07 3.10 -32.16
N PHE A 626 -6.23 3.33 -31.52
CA PHE A 626 -6.37 4.19 -30.36
C PHE A 626 -7.18 3.50 -29.26
N PHE A 627 -6.74 3.64 -28.01
CA PHE A 627 -7.30 2.93 -26.85
C PHE A 627 -8.26 3.81 -26.06
N VAL A 628 -9.44 3.27 -25.73
CA VAL A 628 -10.47 3.96 -24.94
C VAL A 628 -11.01 3.10 -23.80
N ALA A 629 -11.48 3.72 -22.72
CA ALA A 629 -12.15 2.99 -21.64
C ALA A 629 -13.45 2.32 -22.15
N HIS A 630 -13.78 1.15 -21.59
CA HIS A 630 -14.91 0.34 -22.06
C HIS A 630 -16.25 1.11 -22.05
N ASN A 631 -16.47 1.98 -21.06
CA ASN A 631 -17.67 2.81 -20.96
C ASN A 631 -17.82 3.80 -22.13
N LEU A 632 -16.71 4.40 -22.60
CA LEU A 632 -16.70 5.28 -23.77
C LEU A 632 -16.91 4.48 -25.07
N HIS A 633 -16.27 3.32 -25.19
CA HIS A 633 -16.47 2.41 -26.33
C HIS A 633 -17.94 1.99 -26.47
N LEU A 634 -18.59 1.59 -25.37
CA LEU A 634 -20.02 1.24 -25.35
C LEU A 634 -20.91 2.41 -25.73
N PHE A 635 -20.61 3.62 -25.25
CA PHE A 635 -21.33 4.83 -25.66
C PHE A 635 -21.22 5.07 -27.16
N LEU A 636 -20.00 5.05 -27.72
CA LEU A 636 -19.77 5.28 -29.16
C LEU A 636 -20.46 4.22 -30.03
N LEU A 637 -20.51 2.96 -29.58
CA LEU A 637 -21.29 1.89 -30.24
C LEU A 637 -22.80 2.17 -30.23
N HIS A 638 -23.36 2.64 -29.10
CA HIS A 638 -24.78 2.96 -29.00
C HIS A 638 -25.17 4.20 -29.79
N LEU A 639 -24.27 5.19 -29.86
CA LEU A 639 -24.47 6.44 -30.60
C LEU A 639 -24.36 6.24 -32.12
N ARG A 640 -23.52 5.30 -32.60
CA ARG A 640 -23.24 5.11 -34.03
C ARG A 640 -24.52 4.92 -34.84
N SER A 641 -24.70 5.77 -35.85
CA SER A 641 -25.74 5.63 -36.87
C SER A 641 -25.37 4.55 -37.90
N ALA A 642 -26.39 3.89 -38.47
CA ALA A 642 -26.20 2.89 -39.50
C ALA A 642 -25.91 3.49 -40.90
N THR A 643 -26.17 4.79 -41.11
CA THR A 643 -26.19 5.39 -42.46
C THR A 643 -25.44 6.72 -42.60
N HIS A 644 -25.16 7.43 -41.51
CA HIS A 644 -24.52 8.75 -41.53
C HIS A 644 -23.43 8.86 -40.44
N PRO A 645 -22.35 9.62 -40.67
CA PRO A 645 -21.37 9.90 -39.63
C PRO A 645 -21.95 10.84 -38.55
N ILE A 646 -21.41 10.78 -37.33
CA ILE A 646 -21.83 11.64 -36.21
C ILE A 646 -20.62 12.30 -35.57
N THR A 647 -20.67 13.62 -35.44
CA THR A 647 -19.60 14.44 -34.84
C THR A 647 -19.86 14.72 -33.37
N VAL A 648 -18.91 14.32 -32.53
CA VAL A 648 -18.96 14.29 -31.08
C VAL A 648 -17.75 15.02 -30.51
N TRP A 649 -17.91 15.65 -29.36
CA TRP A 649 -16.79 16.04 -28.50
C TRP A 649 -16.78 15.14 -27.25
N ALA A 650 -15.65 14.48 -26.98
CA ALA A 650 -15.43 13.66 -25.80
C ALA A 650 -14.02 13.95 -25.26
N ASP A 651 -13.93 14.49 -24.05
CA ASP A 651 -12.70 14.89 -23.37
C ASP A 651 -11.53 13.91 -23.49
N ALA A 652 -11.77 12.61 -23.31
CA ALA A 652 -10.77 11.55 -23.34
C ALA A 652 -10.15 11.27 -24.72
N ILE A 653 -10.71 11.83 -25.82
CA ILE A 653 -10.19 11.67 -27.19
C ILE A 653 -9.93 13.04 -27.86
N CYS A 654 -10.69 14.07 -27.51
CA CYS A 654 -10.58 15.39 -28.14
C CYS A 654 -9.44 16.24 -27.54
N ILE A 655 -9.06 15.99 -26.28
CA ILE A 655 -7.94 16.63 -25.59
C ILE A 655 -6.76 15.65 -25.55
N ASN A 656 -5.56 16.11 -25.87
CA ASN A 656 -4.34 15.35 -25.67
C ASN A 656 -4.01 15.26 -24.18
N GLN A 657 -4.45 14.18 -23.53
CA GLN A 657 -4.30 13.97 -22.09
C GLN A 657 -2.84 13.86 -21.62
N ALA A 658 -1.88 13.67 -22.53
CA ALA A 658 -0.45 13.64 -22.22
C ALA A 658 0.24 15.03 -22.25
N ASP A 659 -0.38 16.05 -22.84
CA ASP A 659 0.16 17.41 -22.90
C ASP A 659 -0.51 18.31 -21.85
N ASN A 660 0.24 18.66 -20.81
CA ASN A 660 -0.24 19.54 -19.74
C ASN A 660 -0.58 20.96 -20.21
N ALA A 661 0.10 21.50 -21.23
CA ALA A 661 -0.18 22.83 -21.74
C ALA A 661 -1.48 22.82 -22.57
N GLU A 662 -1.63 21.83 -23.46
CA GLU A 662 -2.87 21.65 -24.22
C GLU A 662 -4.06 21.34 -23.30
N ARG A 663 -3.88 20.45 -22.32
CA ARG A 663 -4.91 20.11 -21.33
C ARG A 663 -5.36 21.35 -20.54
N SER A 664 -4.42 22.19 -20.09
CA SER A 664 -4.75 23.45 -19.40
C SER A 664 -5.57 24.41 -20.30
N GLN A 665 -5.16 24.56 -21.57
CA GLN A 665 -5.90 25.37 -22.56
C GLN A 665 -7.31 24.83 -22.81
N GLN A 666 -7.46 23.53 -23.05
CA GLN A 666 -8.76 22.91 -23.34
C GLN A 666 -9.68 22.90 -22.11
N VAL A 667 -9.14 22.72 -20.90
CA VAL A 667 -9.90 22.83 -19.64
C VAL A 667 -10.46 24.24 -19.46
N ALA A 668 -9.67 25.30 -19.69
CA ALA A 668 -10.16 26.68 -19.66
C ALA A 668 -11.29 26.93 -20.67
N LEU A 669 -11.32 26.19 -21.78
CA LEU A 669 -12.38 26.25 -22.80
C LEU A 669 -13.59 25.34 -22.53
N MET A 670 -13.58 24.45 -21.53
CA MET A 670 -14.68 23.49 -21.31
C MET A 670 -16.04 24.17 -21.13
N ALA A 671 -16.08 25.32 -20.44
CA ALA A 671 -17.31 26.09 -20.29
C ALA A 671 -17.91 26.50 -21.66
N PHE A 672 -17.06 26.95 -22.59
CA PHE A 672 -17.45 27.29 -23.95
C PHE A 672 -17.83 26.06 -24.78
N ILE A 673 -17.12 24.93 -24.61
CA ILE A 673 -17.43 23.65 -25.27
C ILE A 673 -18.86 23.19 -24.93
N TYR A 674 -19.17 23.04 -23.64
CA TYR A 674 -20.49 22.55 -23.21
C TYR A 674 -21.62 23.56 -23.46
N THR A 675 -21.33 24.86 -23.44
CA THR A 675 -22.32 25.91 -23.81
C THR A 675 -22.62 25.96 -25.31
N ARG A 676 -21.62 25.74 -26.17
CA ARG A 676 -21.76 25.80 -27.65
C ARG A 676 -22.17 24.49 -28.30
N ALA A 677 -22.04 23.36 -27.61
CA ALA A 677 -22.54 22.08 -28.08
C ALA A 677 -24.03 22.17 -28.45
N SER A 678 -24.42 21.58 -29.59
CA SER A 678 -25.82 21.60 -30.04
C SER A 678 -26.77 20.88 -29.07
N ARG A 679 -26.22 19.90 -28.35
CA ARG A 679 -26.82 19.10 -27.30
C ARG A 679 -25.70 18.48 -26.46
N VAL A 680 -25.99 18.14 -25.22
CA VAL A 680 -25.09 17.35 -24.36
C VAL A 680 -25.76 16.03 -23.98
N ILE A 681 -25.02 14.94 -24.17
CA ILE A 681 -25.47 13.60 -23.81
C ILE A 681 -24.88 13.19 -22.48
N VAL A 682 -25.74 12.88 -21.52
CA VAL A 682 -25.38 12.28 -20.23
C VAL A 682 -25.46 10.75 -20.37
N TRP A 683 -24.31 10.07 -20.37
CA TRP A 683 -24.24 8.62 -20.48
C TRP A 683 -24.08 7.96 -19.10
N LEU A 684 -25.12 7.24 -18.67
CA LEU A 684 -25.23 6.60 -17.36
C LEU A 684 -24.88 5.10 -17.39
N GLY A 685 -24.25 4.61 -18.46
CA GLY A 685 -23.96 3.18 -18.66
C GLY A 685 -25.17 2.38 -19.16
N THR A 686 -25.15 1.07 -18.94
CA THR A 686 -26.12 0.10 -19.47
C THR A 686 -26.90 -0.64 -18.37
N LYS A 687 -27.94 -1.37 -18.77
CA LYS A 687 -28.63 -2.35 -17.92
C LYS A 687 -27.72 -3.55 -17.64
N GLU A 688 -27.90 -4.18 -16.49
CA GLU A 688 -27.23 -5.45 -16.18
C GLU A 688 -27.90 -6.61 -16.93
N TYR A 689 -27.09 -7.53 -17.43
CA TYR A 689 -27.54 -8.75 -18.07
C TYR A 689 -27.15 -9.97 -17.22
N PRO A 690 -27.95 -11.05 -17.19
CA PRO A 690 -27.57 -12.28 -16.51
C PRO A 690 -26.30 -12.90 -17.11
N VAL A 691 -25.42 -13.45 -16.26
CA VAL A 691 -24.14 -14.11 -16.63
C VAL A 691 -24.31 -15.14 -17.76
N THR A 692 -25.47 -15.80 -17.81
CA THR A 692 -25.81 -16.85 -18.77
C THR A 692 -26.14 -16.33 -20.18
N SER A 693 -26.01 -15.03 -20.44
CA SER A 693 -26.38 -14.42 -21.72
C SER A 693 -25.21 -13.69 -22.36
N ASP A 694 -25.04 -13.90 -23.67
CA ASP A 694 -24.05 -13.22 -24.49
C ASP A 694 -24.33 -11.71 -24.50
N MET A 695 -23.55 -10.96 -23.72
CA MET A 695 -23.71 -9.53 -23.50
C MET A 695 -23.64 -8.75 -24.81
N PHE A 696 -22.74 -9.11 -25.74
CA PHE A 696 -22.64 -8.42 -27.02
C PHE A 696 -23.86 -8.69 -27.90
N ARG A 697 -24.37 -9.92 -27.89
CA ARG A 697 -25.63 -10.25 -28.56
C ARG A 697 -26.81 -9.49 -27.97
N LEU A 698 -26.96 -9.41 -26.65
CA LEU A 698 -28.04 -8.65 -26.02
C LEU A 698 -27.94 -7.14 -26.27
N MET A 699 -26.76 -6.54 -26.13
CA MET A 699 -26.57 -5.12 -26.48
C MET A 699 -26.83 -4.85 -27.97
N SER A 700 -26.48 -5.78 -28.87
CA SER A 700 -26.82 -5.65 -30.29
C SER A 700 -28.33 -5.72 -30.55
N LEU A 701 -29.09 -6.44 -29.72
CA LEU A 701 -30.56 -6.48 -29.77
C LEU A 701 -31.18 -5.21 -29.19
N GLU A 702 -30.63 -4.67 -28.09
CA GLU A 702 -31.03 -3.36 -27.56
C GLU A 702 -30.78 -2.23 -28.57
N TRP A 703 -29.62 -2.18 -29.23
CA TRP A 703 -29.36 -1.22 -30.31
C TRP A 703 -30.34 -1.38 -31.49
N ARG A 704 -30.65 -2.63 -31.88
CA ARG A 704 -31.67 -2.93 -32.91
C ARG A 704 -33.10 -2.56 -32.50
N SER A 705 -33.40 -2.39 -31.21
CA SER A 705 -34.74 -1.98 -30.74
C SER A 705 -35.12 -0.55 -31.15
N GLY A 706 -34.13 0.25 -31.58
CA GLY A 706 -34.33 1.39 -32.48
C GLY A 706 -34.31 2.78 -31.83
N GLN A 707 -34.43 2.92 -30.50
CA GLN A 707 -34.45 4.24 -29.84
C GLN A 707 -33.15 5.04 -30.06
N THR A 708 -32.00 4.44 -29.74
CA THR A 708 -30.68 5.04 -29.96
C THR A 708 -30.39 5.28 -31.44
N VAL A 709 -30.80 4.36 -32.31
CA VAL A 709 -30.66 4.49 -33.78
C VAL A 709 -31.50 5.65 -34.34
N HIS A 710 -32.73 5.85 -33.84
CA HIS A 710 -33.55 7.00 -34.19
C HIS A 710 -32.96 8.31 -33.69
N PHE A 711 -32.37 8.33 -32.49
CA PHE A 711 -31.67 9.50 -31.97
C PHE A 711 -30.41 9.83 -32.80
N ALA A 712 -29.61 8.82 -33.13
CA ALA A 712 -28.43 8.92 -33.97
C ALA A 712 -28.78 9.48 -35.37
N ALA A 713 -29.86 8.97 -35.98
CA ALA A 713 -30.43 9.50 -37.21
C ALA A 713 -30.97 10.94 -37.04
N GLY A 714 -31.56 11.25 -35.87
CA GLY A 714 -32.04 12.59 -35.52
C GLY A 714 -30.92 13.64 -35.44
N ILE A 715 -29.79 13.29 -34.81
CA ILE A 715 -28.58 14.14 -34.80
C ILE A 715 -28.07 14.36 -36.23
N ALA A 716 -27.92 13.28 -37.00
CA ALA A 716 -27.44 13.36 -38.39
C ALA A 716 -28.35 14.24 -39.27
N ALA A 717 -29.68 14.14 -39.08
CA ALA A 717 -30.68 14.95 -39.75
C ALA A 717 -30.88 16.36 -39.14
N GLN A 718 -30.10 16.74 -38.13
CA GLN A 718 -30.19 18.03 -37.42
C GLN A 718 -31.57 18.31 -36.79
N GLY A 719 -32.31 17.25 -36.42
CA GLY A 719 -33.64 17.32 -35.85
C GLY A 719 -33.64 17.59 -34.34
N ASN A 720 -34.47 18.52 -33.88
CA ASN A 720 -34.56 18.90 -32.47
C ASN A 720 -35.44 17.98 -31.59
N LYS A 721 -36.34 17.17 -32.19
CA LYS A 721 -37.28 16.30 -31.45
C LYS A 721 -36.75 14.89 -31.36
N ILE A 722 -36.58 14.40 -30.12
CA ILE A 722 -36.21 13.02 -29.82
C ILE A 722 -37.45 12.23 -29.42
N ARG A 723 -37.51 10.95 -29.81
CA ARG A 723 -38.47 9.99 -29.28
C ARG A 723 -38.02 9.58 -27.87
N ARG A 724 -38.75 10.01 -26.84
CA ARG A 724 -38.44 9.67 -25.43
C ARG A 724 -38.82 8.21 -25.13
N SER A 725 -38.05 7.55 -24.27
CA SER A 725 -38.40 6.26 -23.66
C SER A 725 -39.52 6.41 -22.62
N PRO A 726 -40.27 5.33 -22.33
CA PRO A 726 -41.17 5.29 -21.18
C PRO A 726 -40.43 5.59 -19.87
N LYS A 727 -41.17 6.03 -18.84
CA LYS A 727 -40.63 6.27 -17.50
C LYS A 727 -39.96 5.01 -16.93
N PRO A 728 -38.74 5.10 -16.36
CA PRO A 728 -38.06 3.95 -15.77
C PRO A 728 -38.81 3.41 -14.54
N THR A 729 -38.66 2.12 -14.27
CA THR A 729 -39.20 1.50 -13.05
C THR A 729 -38.47 2.00 -11.81
N LYS A 730 -39.11 1.91 -10.62
CA LYS A 730 -38.51 2.36 -9.34
C LYS A 730 -37.11 1.77 -9.09
N GLY A 731 -36.89 0.50 -9.45
CA GLY A 731 -35.59 -0.17 -9.33
C GLY A 731 -34.51 0.39 -10.27
N VAL A 732 -34.87 0.71 -11.52
CA VAL A 732 -33.96 1.36 -12.48
C VAL A 732 -33.64 2.79 -12.03
N LEU A 733 -34.63 3.53 -11.53
CA LEU A 733 -34.44 4.89 -11.04
C LEU A 733 -33.50 4.95 -9.82
N VAL A 734 -33.67 4.06 -8.84
CA VAL A 734 -32.75 3.92 -7.69
C VAL A 734 -31.35 3.51 -8.15
N ARG A 735 -31.23 2.64 -9.16
CA ARG A 735 -29.94 2.28 -9.74
C ARG A 735 -29.25 3.47 -10.39
N ILE A 736 -29.96 4.22 -11.25
CA ILE A 736 -29.46 5.45 -11.86
C ILE A 736 -28.94 6.41 -10.78
N ALA A 737 -29.71 6.66 -9.72
CA ALA A 737 -29.33 7.54 -8.62
C ALA A 737 -28.04 7.10 -7.89
N LYS A 738 -27.76 5.78 -7.85
CA LYS A 738 -26.50 5.21 -7.32
C LYS A 738 -25.31 5.29 -8.27
N SER A 739 -25.42 5.92 -9.44
CA SER A 739 -24.28 6.06 -10.34
C SER A 739 -23.20 6.97 -9.75
N SER A 740 -21.93 6.57 -9.90
CA SER A 740 -20.78 7.40 -9.56
C SER A 740 -20.75 8.73 -10.32
N TYR A 741 -21.43 8.81 -11.47
CA TYR A 741 -21.61 10.02 -12.28
C TYR A 741 -22.06 11.23 -11.46
N TRP A 742 -23.08 11.09 -10.61
CA TRP A 742 -23.66 12.20 -9.82
C TRP A 742 -22.73 12.74 -8.74
N THR A 743 -21.64 12.01 -8.42
CA THR A 743 -20.66 12.42 -7.41
C THR A 743 -19.40 13.06 -8.00
N ARG A 744 -19.26 13.12 -9.34
CA ARG A 744 -18.08 13.72 -9.98
C ARG A 744 -18.18 15.24 -10.00
N VAL A 745 -17.07 15.94 -9.74
CA VAL A 745 -17.07 17.42 -9.72
C VAL A 745 -17.19 18.02 -11.14
N TRP A 746 -16.50 17.44 -12.14
CA TRP A 746 -16.58 17.88 -13.54
C TRP A 746 -18.00 17.92 -14.11
N VAL A 747 -18.85 16.98 -13.68
CA VAL A 747 -20.26 16.86 -14.10
C VAL A 747 -21.08 18.12 -13.76
N VAL A 748 -20.66 18.94 -12.78
CA VAL A 748 -21.33 20.21 -12.45
C VAL A 748 -21.41 21.12 -13.67
N GLN A 749 -20.29 21.38 -14.37
CA GLN A 749 -20.29 22.21 -15.58
C GLN A 749 -20.89 21.52 -16.80
N GLU A 750 -20.67 20.21 -16.93
CA GLU A 750 -21.25 19.39 -18.00
C GLU A 750 -22.79 19.39 -17.94
N MET A 751 -23.38 19.52 -16.75
CA MET A 751 -24.83 19.62 -16.56
C MET A 751 -25.36 21.05 -16.50
N CYS A 752 -24.68 22.00 -15.85
CA CYS A 752 -25.27 23.32 -15.60
C CYS A 752 -25.29 24.23 -16.84
N LEU A 753 -24.27 24.15 -17.69
CA LEU A 753 -24.06 25.06 -18.83
C LEU A 753 -24.90 24.76 -20.10
N PRO A 754 -25.18 23.49 -20.48
CA PRO A 754 -25.77 23.23 -21.80
C PRO A 754 -27.22 23.66 -21.96
N ARG A 755 -27.57 24.18 -23.14
CA ARG A 755 -28.94 24.53 -23.50
C ARG A 755 -29.87 23.31 -23.55
N LEU A 756 -29.42 22.21 -24.15
CA LEU A 756 -30.18 20.95 -24.30
C LEU A 756 -29.37 19.80 -23.70
N LEU A 757 -30.00 19.01 -22.84
CA LEU A 757 -29.35 17.93 -22.10
C LEU A 757 -30.24 16.67 -22.12
N THR A 758 -29.68 15.58 -22.62
CA THR A 758 -30.38 14.30 -22.88
C THR A 758 -29.66 13.17 -22.17
N LEU A 759 -30.40 12.30 -21.50
CA LEU A 759 -29.88 11.20 -20.70
C LEU A 759 -30.03 9.87 -21.42
N PHE A 760 -28.99 9.04 -21.33
CA PHE A 760 -28.91 7.72 -21.92
C PHE A 760 -28.63 6.67 -20.85
N TYR A 761 -29.40 5.57 -20.90
CA TYR A 761 -29.16 4.37 -20.10
C TYR A 761 -29.38 3.12 -20.95
N GLY A 762 -28.28 2.57 -21.49
CA GLY A 762 -28.33 1.54 -22.53
C GLY A 762 -29.05 2.04 -23.78
N SER A 763 -30.14 1.38 -24.14
CA SER A 763 -31.02 1.79 -25.24
C SER A 763 -32.05 2.88 -24.90
N ASP A 764 -32.26 3.22 -23.62
CA ASP A 764 -33.27 4.20 -23.21
C ASP A 764 -32.78 5.65 -23.29
N VAL A 765 -33.66 6.55 -23.73
CA VAL A 765 -33.35 7.97 -23.97
C VAL A 765 -34.41 8.89 -23.33
N TRP A 766 -33.99 9.86 -22.53
CA TRP A 766 -34.86 10.82 -21.84
C TRP A 766 -34.27 12.24 -21.88
N GLU A 767 -35.06 13.26 -21.57
CA GLU A 767 -34.59 14.65 -21.48
C GLU A 767 -34.48 15.10 -20.01
N TYR A 768 -33.79 16.22 -19.76
CA TYR A 768 -33.61 16.80 -18.43
C TYR A 768 -34.91 16.94 -17.61
N GLU A 769 -36.02 17.36 -18.23
CA GLU A 769 -37.28 17.60 -17.52
C GLU A 769 -37.86 16.30 -16.92
N ASP A 770 -37.62 15.16 -17.57
CA ASP A 770 -38.10 13.85 -17.08
C ASP A 770 -37.41 13.53 -15.73
N LEU A 771 -36.10 13.81 -15.63
CA LEU A 771 -35.32 13.58 -14.41
C LEU A 771 -35.74 14.49 -13.24
N GLN A 772 -36.08 15.74 -13.54
CA GLN A 772 -36.61 16.69 -12.56
C GLN A 772 -37.96 16.20 -12.00
N GLN A 773 -38.84 15.68 -12.85
CA GLN A 773 -40.11 15.11 -12.40
C GLN A 773 -39.89 13.90 -11.48
N TRP A 774 -39.04 12.94 -11.87
CA TRP A 774 -38.86 11.71 -11.08
C TRP A 774 -38.24 11.95 -9.70
N THR A 775 -37.37 12.96 -9.56
CA THR A 775 -36.74 13.31 -8.28
C THR A 775 -37.68 14.02 -7.32
N LEU A 776 -38.65 14.77 -7.83
CA LEU A 776 -39.76 15.33 -7.04
C LEU A 776 -40.69 14.21 -6.55
N GLU A 777 -41.10 13.30 -7.44
CA GLU A 777 -41.98 12.17 -7.10
C GLU A 777 -41.33 11.15 -6.15
N ALA A 778 -40.01 10.92 -6.26
CA ALA A 778 -39.27 10.01 -5.39
C ALA A 778 -38.99 10.60 -3.99
N GLY A 779 -39.11 11.92 -3.81
CA GLY A 779 -38.76 12.64 -2.57
C GLY A 779 -39.74 12.51 -1.41
N ILE A 780 -40.80 11.69 -1.53
CA ILE A 780 -41.92 11.61 -0.57
C ILE A 780 -41.78 10.38 0.37
N GLY A 781 -40.57 9.85 0.57
CA GLY A 781 -40.35 8.69 1.46
C GLY A 781 -38.87 8.39 1.78
N GLU A 782 -38.64 7.33 2.57
CA GLU A 782 -37.40 6.91 3.26
C GLU A 782 -36.11 6.77 2.42
N ALA A 783 -36.13 7.05 1.12
CA ALA A 783 -34.98 6.91 0.22
C ALA A 783 -34.28 8.25 -0.12
N SER A 784 -34.51 9.31 0.65
CA SER A 784 -34.10 10.71 0.37
C SER A 784 -32.64 10.87 -0.04
N ASP A 785 -31.76 10.13 0.61
CA ASP A 785 -30.31 10.36 0.62
C ASP A 785 -29.62 9.77 -0.61
N ILE A 786 -30.15 8.67 -1.15
CA ILE A 786 -29.67 8.05 -2.40
C ILE A 786 -29.85 9.01 -3.59
N PHE A 787 -30.89 9.84 -3.55
CA PHE A 787 -31.21 10.81 -4.60
C PHE A 787 -30.50 12.15 -4.40
N GLU A 788 -29.81 12.37 -3.29
CA GLU A 788 -29.29 13.67 -2.89
C GLU A 788 -28.19 14.23 -3.81
N PRO A 789 -27.15 13.48 -4.25
CA PRO A 789 -26.15 14.00 -5.20
C PRO A 789 -26.78 14.49 -6.52
N MET A 790 -27.76 13.73 -7.04
CA MET A 790 -28.52 14.10 -8.22
C MET A 790 -29.41 15.34 -7.97
N ARG A 791 -30.06 15.42 -6.81
CA ARG A 791 -30.88 16.59 -6.40
C ARG A 791 -30.05 17.87 -6.37
N ARG A 792 -28.81 17.85 -5.82
CA ARG A 792 -27.92 19.03 -5.79
C ARG A 792 -27.58 19.54 -7.19
N LEU A 793 -27.21 18.63 -8.11
CA LEU A 793 -26.90 18.97 -9.51
C LEU A 793 -28.13 19.54 -10.24
N LEU A 794 -29.31 18.93 -10.05
CA LEU A 794 -30.57 19.44 -10.61
C LEU A 794 -30.91 20.84 -10.09
N GLN A 795 -30.70 21.10 -8.79
CA GLN A 795 -30.91 22.41 -8.19
C GLN A 795 -29.92 23.44 -8.73
N ALA A 796 -28.62 23.11 -8.84
CA ALA A 796 -27.60 23.99 -9.42
C ALA A 796 -27.92 24.37 -10.88
N ARG A 797 -28.36 23.41 -11.70
CA ARG A 797 -28.80 23.67 -13.09
C ARG A 797 -30.06 24.57 -13.14
N ASN A 798 -30.97 24.46 -12.17
CA ASN A 798 -32.13 25.35 -12.06
C ASN A 798 -31.74 26.77 -11.62
N SER A 799 -30.78 26.91 -10.70
CA SER A 799 -30.29 28.18 -10.18
C SER A 799 -29.16 28.81 -11.00
N ARG A 800 -28.83 28.25 -12.18
CA ARG A 800 -27.66 28.62 -13.01
C ARG A 800 -27.57 30.08 -13.49
N HIS A 801 -28.62 30.87 -13.27
CA HIS A 801 -28.72 32.29 -13.63
C HIS A 801 -28.92 33.21 -12.41
N SER A 802 -28.53 32.76 -11.21
CA SER A 802 -28.64 33.49 -9.94
C SER A 802 -27.30 33.56 -9.20
N ASP A 803 -27.20 34.42 -8.18
CA ASP A 803 -26.03 34.53 -7.27
C ASP A 803 -25.61 33.20 -6.62
N PHE A 804 -26.47 32.18 -6.67
CA PHE A 804 -26.14 30.80 -6.26
C PHE A 804 -24.89 30.24 -6.98
N MET A 805 -24.58 30.73 -8.18
CA MET A 805 -23.43 30.31 -8.97
C MET A 805 -22.17 31.16 -8.71
N SER A 806 -21.95 31.69 -7.51
CA SER A 806 -20.66 32.31 -7.18
C SER A 806 -19.60 31.25 -6.90
N LEU A 807 -18.32 31.59 -7.06
CA LEU A 807 -17.23 30.63 -6.81
C LEU A 807 -17.24 30.07 -5.37
N GLU A 808 -17.47 30.91 -4.35
CA GLU A 808 -17.58 30.46 -2.94
C GLU A 808 -18.71 29.44 -2.75
N ASN A 809 -19.91 29.74 -3.25
CA ASN A 809 -21.08 28.87 -3.12
C ASN A 809 -20.90 27.53 -3.87
N LEU A 810 -20.26 27.56 -5.03
CA LEU A 810 -19.98 26.34 -5.81
C LEU A 810 -18.95 25.46 -5.11
N LEU A 811 -17.85 26.05 -4.62
CA LEU A 811 -16.82 25.36 -3.86
C LEU A 811 -17.39 24.71 -2.60
N GLU A 812 -18.17 25.45 -1.80
CA GLU A 812 -18.82 24.91 -0.59
C GLU A 812 -19.74 23.73 -0.93
N ARG A 813 -20.64 23.92 -1.90
CA ARG A 813 -21.70 22.95 -2.20
C ARG A 813 -21.18 21.64 -2.79
N PHE A 814 -20.07 21.71 -3.53
CA PHE A 814 -19.48 20.57 -4.22
C PHE A 814 -18.13 20.13 -3.63
N ALA A 815 -17.74 20.63 -2.44
CA ALA A 815 -16.52 20.24 -1.73
C ALA A 815 -16.38 18.72 -1.52
N ALA A 816 -17.51 18.02 -1.34
CA ALA A 816 -17.57 16.57 -1.16
C ALA A 816 -17.66 15.77 -2.49
N ASN A 817 -17.61 16.42 -3.66
CA ASN A 817 -17.61 15.73 -4.94
C ASN A 817 -16.22 15.16 -5.25
N LYS A 818 -16.21 14.00 -5.92
CA LYS A 818 -15.02 13.24 -6.26
C LYS A 818 -14.35 13.79 -7.53
N CYS A 819 -13.03 13.90 -7.49
CA CYS A 819 -12.13 14.19 -8.61
C CYS A 819 -11.00 13.14 -8.65
N SER A 820 -10.33 13.02 -9.80
CA SER A 820 -9.13 12.17 -9.94
C SER A 820 -7.86 12.94 -9.57
N GLU A 821 -7.78 14.20 -9.99
CA GLU A 821 -6.73 15.16 -9.64
C GLU A 821 -7.30 16.17 -8.63
N LEU A 822 -6.59 16.43 -7.52
CA LEU A 822 -7.11 17.33 -6.47
C LEU A 822 -7.34 18.77 -6.96
N ARG A 823 -6.57 19.23 -7.94
CA ARG A 823 -6.73 20.57 -8.57
C ARG A 823 -8.11 20.75 -9.23
N ASP A 824 -8.71 19.66 -9.72
CA ASP A 824 -10.00 19.68 -10.42
C ASP A 824 -11.15 20.11 -9.49
N SER A 825 -11.01 19.92 -8.17
CA SER A 825 -11.98 20.39 -7.18
C SER A 825 -12.26 21.89 -7.27
N VAL A 826 -11.28 22.68 -7.73
CA VAL A 826 -11.40 24.11 -8.01
C VAL A 826 -11.65 24.35 -9.51
N TYR A 827 -10.79 23.80 -10.38
CA TYR A 827 -10.80 24.13 -11.81
C TYR A 827 -12.11 23.75 -12.52
N SER A 828 -12.78 22.68 -12.10
CA SER A 828 -14.06 22.25 -12.68
C SER A 828 -15.25 23.18 -12.42
N LEU A 829 -15.14 24.05 -11.41
CA LEU A 829 -16.19 24.97 -10.99
C LEU A 829 -16.00 26.38 -11.56
N LEU A 830 -14.78 26.76 -11.96
CA LEU A 830 -14.48 28.06 -12.57
C LEU A 830 -15.35 28.37 -13.80
N GLY A 831 -15.65 27.35 -14.61
CA GLY A 831 -16.50 27.48 -15.80
C GLY A 831 -18.00 27.71 -15.50
N CYS A 832 -18.44 27.43 -14.27
CA CYS A 832 -19.81 27.65 -13.80
C CYS A 832 -19.98 28.95 -13.02
N ALA A 833 -18.89 29.44 -12.42
CA ALA A 833 -18.91 30.61 -11.57
C ALA A 833 -19.15 31.88 -12.41
N HIS A 834 -20.24 32.60 -12.14
CA HIS A 834 -20.65 33.78 -12.93
C HIS A 834 -19.77 35.02 -12.71
N ASP A 835 -18.83 34.91 -11.79
CA ASP A 835 -18.18 35.99 -11.08
C ASP A 835 -16.64 35.86 -11.12
N VAL A 836 -16.13 34.80 -11.74
CA VAL A 836 -14.73 34.55 -12.12
C VAL A 836 -14.68 34.13 -13.59
N SER A 837 -13.55 34.35 -14.27
CA SER A 837 -13.26 33.73 -15.57
C SER A 837 -11.97 32.90 -15.48
N PRO A 838 -11.93 31.66 -16.02
CA PRO A 838 -10.67 30.98 -16.24
C PRO A 838 -9.81 31.75 -17.26
N TYR A 839 -8.49 31.73 -17.09
CA TYR A 839 -7.51 32.32 -18.01
C TYR A 839 -6.37 31.34 -18.32
N PHE A 840 -5.77 31.46 -19.49
CA PHE A 840 -4.60 30.70 -19.93
C PHE A 840 -3.54 31.67 -20.46
N GLY A 841 -2.30 31.56 -19.94
CA GLY A 841 -1.25 32.56 -20.10
C GLY A 841 -0.62 32.69 -21.48
N GLN A 842 -1.33 33.29 -22.45
CA GLN A 842 -0.73 33.84 -23.69
C GLN A 842 -1.37 35.17 -24.13
N SER A 843 -1.09 36.25 -23.38
CA SER A 843 -0.99 37.60 -23.94
C SER A 843 -0.17 38.49 -23.01
N ASP A 844 0.61 39.43 -23.55
CA ASP A 844 1.37 40.45 -22.81
C ASP A 844 0.48 41.50 -22.09
N LYS A 845 -0.77 41.15 -21.79
CA LYS A 845 -1.70 41.91 -20.94
C LYS A 845 -1.65 41.46 -19.47
N MET A 846 -0.63 40.69 -19.10
CA MET A 846 -0.35 40.38 -17.71
C MET A 846 0.16 41.65 -17.01
N ASN A 847 -0.79 42.32 -16.34
CA ASN A 847 -0.63 42.89 -14.99
C ASN A 847 -1.85 43.73 -14.58
N THR A 848 -3.11 43.37 -14.91
CA THR A 848 -4.26 44.09 -14.31
C THR A 848 -4.25 43.95 -12.78
N LEU A 849 -3.90 42.79 -12.23
CA LEU A 849 -3.79 42.60 -10.78
C LEU A 849 -2.55 43.28 -10.19
N ASP A 850 -1.36 43.08 -10.77
CA ASP A 850 -0.11 43.67 -10.23
C ASP A 850 0.02 45.17 -10.48
N ASN A 851 -0.47 45.71 -11.61
CA ASN A 851 -0.58 47.16 -11.79
C ASN A 851 -1.64 47.75 -10.85
N TYR A 852 -2.71 47.01 -10.53
CA TYR A 852 -3.69 47.44 -9.52
C TYR A 852 -3.07 47.46 -8.11
N ILE A 853 -2.35 46.40 -7.72
CA ILE A 853 -1.56 46.34 -6.47
C ILE A 853 -0.54 47.48 -6.40
N THR A 854 0.18 47.74 -7.50
CA THR A 854 1.18 48.83 -7.61
C THR A 854 0.53 50.22 -7.56
N SER A 855 -0.66 50.39 -8.17
CA SER A 855 -1.43 51.65 -8.08
C SER A 855 -1.94 51.92 -6.66
N LEU A 856 -2.27 50.86 -5.91
CA LEU A 856 -2.74 50.95 -4.53
C LEU A 856 -1.62 51.26 -3.54
N SER A 857 -0.44 50.66 -3.69
CA SER A 857 0.74 51.02 -2.88
C SER A 857 1.26 52.43 -3.20
N ALA A 858 0.99 52.95 -4.40
CA ALA A 858 1.24 54.33 -4.79
C ALA A 858 0.11 55.32 -4.43
N GLY A 859 -0.99 54.88 -3.81
CA GLY A 859 -2.11 55.74 -3.39
C GLY A 859 -2.98 56.30 -4.52
N ASN A 860 -2.80 55.86 -5.76
CA ASN A 860 -3.53 56.35 -6.92
C ASN A 860 -4.89 55.63 -7.10
N LYS A 861 -5.91 56.36 -7.59
CA LYS A 861 -7.17 55.73 -8.02
C LYS A 861 -6.94 54.96 -9.33
N PRO A 862 -7.26 53.66 -9.40
CA PRO A 862 -7.16 52.89 -10.64
C PRO A 862 -8.17 53.37 -11.69
N SER A 863 -7.86 53.15 -12.97
CA SER A 863 -8.66 53.63 -14.11
C SER A 863 -10.02 52.93 -14.22
N ASN A 864 -11.01 53.65 -14.77
CA ASN A 864 -12.42 53.23 -14.86
C ASN A 864 -12.70 51.99 -15.74
N GLU A 865 -11.71 51.38 -16.39
CA GLU A 865 -11.90 50.20 -17.25
C GLU A 865 -12.02 48.89 -16.46
N ILE A 866 -11.56 48.84 -15.20
CA ILE A 866 -11.86 47.73 -14.28
C ILE A 866 -13.29 47.95 -13.72
N ARG A 867 -14.30 47.85 -14.59
CA ARG A 867 -15.72 48.00 -14.24
C ARG A 867 -16.53 46.78 -14.66
N ARG A 868 -16.51 45.78 -13.78
CA ARG A 868 -17.43 44.65 -13.56
C ARG A 868 -16.67 43.68 -12.66
N GLY A 869 -17.27 43.25 -11.56
CA GLY A 869 -16.65 42.40 -10.53
C GLY A 869 -16.39 40.95 -10.96
N MET A 870 -15.74 40.75 -12.11
CA MET A 870 -15.21 39.47 -12.59
C MET A 870 -13.70 39.50 -12.44
N GLY A 871 -13.17 38.60 -11.61
CA GLY A 871 -11.74 38.34 -11.51
C GLY A 871 -11.31 37.18 -12.42
N PHE A 872 -10.00 36.96 -12.52
CA PHE A 872 -9.44 35.86 -13.31
C PHE A 872 -8.66 34.89 -12.41
N ILE A 873 -8.83 33.59 -12.67
CA ILE A 873 -7.99 32.54 -12.08
C ILE A 873 -7.34 31.78 -13.22
N GLU A 874 -6.01 31.74 -13.21
CA GLU A 874 -5.23 31.03 -14.22
C GLU A 874 -5.33 29.51 -14.02
N VAL A 875 -5.67 28.81 -15.10
CA VAL A 875 -5.70 27.35 -15.18
C VAL A 875 -4.37 26.87 -15.75
N ASP A 876 -3.52 26.34 -14.87
CA ASP A 876 -2.30 25.63 -15.24
C ASP A 876 -2.10 24.42 -14.32
N TYR A 877 -1.95 23.25 -14.91
CA TYR A 877 -1.71 21.98 -14.20
C TYR A 877 -0.28 21.85 -13.64
N LYS A 878 0.65 22.76 -13.98
CA LYS A 878 1.99 22.83 -13.37
C LYS A 878 2.05 23.67 -12.08
N ARG A 879 1.06 24.53 -11.81
CA ARG A 879 1.05 25.38 -10.60
C ARG A 879 0.93 24.55 -9.31
N SER A 880 1.54 25.07 -8.25
CA SER A 880 1.46 24.47 -6.91
C SER A 880 0.02 24.54 -6.35
N TYR A 881 -0.29 23.74 -5.33
CA TYR A 881 -1.60 23.83 -4.68
C TYR A 881 -1.76 25.16 -3.92
N LEU A 882 -0.66 25.66 -3.34
CA LEU A 882 -0.56 26.96 -2.70
C LEU A 882 -0.83 28.13 -3.65
N ASP A 883 -0.33 28.05 -4.90
CA ASP A 883 -0.61 29.05 -5.93
C ASP A 883 -2.10 29.14 -6.28
N ILE A 884 -2.76 27.99 -6.40
CA ILE A 884 -4.21 27.90 -6.68
C ILE A 884 -4.99 28.48 -5.50
N TRP A 885 -4.67 28.05 -4.27
CA TRP A 885 -5.29 28.57 -3.03
C TRP A 885 -5.10 30.09 -2.90
N CYS A 886 -3.87 30.59 -3.08
CA CYS A 886 -3.57 32.02 -3.07
C CYS A 886 -4.36 32.79 -4.12
N SER A 887 -4.54 32.22 -5.31
CA SER A 887 -5.31 32.85 -6.40
C SER A 887 -6.80 32.97 -6.04
N VAL A 888 -7.41 31.92 -5.49
CA VAL A 888 -8.82 31.92 -5.09
C VAL A 888 -9.06 32.85 -3.88
N VAL A 889 -8.19 32.81 -2.87
CA VAL A 889 -8.30 33.68 -1.69
C VAL A 889 -8.08 35.16 -2.06
N LYS A 890 -7.09 35.46 -2.92
CA LYS A 890 -6.91 36.82 -3.48
C LYS A 890 -8.14 37.25 -4.29
N PHE A 891 -8.70 36.37 -5.12
CA PHE A 891 -9.91 36.65 -5.88
C PHE A 891 -11.07 37.09 -4.97
N VAL A 892 -11.42 36.31 -3.94
CA VAL A 892 -12.47 36.67 -2.96
C VAL A 892 -12.14 37.98 -2.24
N PHE A 893 -10.88 38.16 -1.83
CA PHE A 893 -10.41 39.39 -1.20
C PHE A 893 -10.64 40.64 -2.06
N PHE A 894 -10.38 40.57 -3.37
CA PHE A 894 -10.48 41.74 -4.27
C PHE A 894 -11.88 41.97 -4.83
N GLN A 895 -12.60 40.91 -5.23
CA GLN A 895 -13.91 40.96 -5.86
C GLN A 895 -14.95 41.71 -5.01
N ALA A 896 -14.91 41.52 -3.69
CA ALA A 896 -15.82 42.16 -2.74
C ALA A 896 -15.61 43.69 -2.56
N ARG A 897 -14.73 44.33 -3.35
CA ARG A 897 -14.59 45.80 -3.40
C ARG A 897 -15.55 46.48 -4.40
N ASP A 898 -16.02 45.76 -5.42
CA ASP A 898 -16.65 46.38 -6.60
C ASP A 898 -18.18 46.52 -6.51
N ARG A 899 -18.85 45.67 -5.71
CA ARG A 899 -20.32 45.79 -5.46
C ARG A 899 -20.72 47.12 -4.79
N VAL A 900 -19.78 47.81 -4.13
CA VAL A 900 -20.02 49.09 -3.42
C VAL A 900 -20.11 50.30 -4.36
N LEU A 901 -19.28 50.35 -5.41
CA LEU A 901 -19.12 51.55 -6.22
C LEU A 901 -20.28 51.82 -7.19
N ASN A 902 -21.08 50.80 -7.53
CA ASN A 902 -22.23 50.94 -8.41
C ASN A 902 -23.49 51.53 -7.73
N CYS A 903 -23.43 51.86 -6.43
CA CYS A 903 -24.50 52.60 -5.74
C CYS A 903 -24.33 54.13 -5.84
N HIS A 904 -23.25 54.62 -6.45
CA HIS A 904 -22.94 56.05 -6.57
C HIS A 904 -22.79 56.47 -8.04
N SER A 905 -23.92 56.76 -8.71
CA SER A 905 -23.87 57.56 -9.94
C SER A 905 -25.03 58.54 -10.18
N ASP A 906 -26.20 58.41 -9.52
CA ASP A 906 -27.34 59.34 -9.75
C ASP A 906 -28.33 59.43 -8.56
N VAL A 907 -27.93 59.98 -7.41
CA VAL A 907 -28.89 60.54 -6.43
C VAL A 907 -28.31 61.78 -5.76
N GLY A 908 -29.08 62.87 -5.77
CA GLY A 908 -28.72 64.15 -5.14
C GLY A 908 -28.71 64.12 -3.60
N SER A 909 -28.08 65.12 -3.01
CA SER A 909 -27.85 65.29 -1.57
C SER A 909 -29.08 65.08 -0.69
N ASN A 910 -29.13 63.96 0.04
CA ASN A 910 -30.02 63.76 1.17
C ASN A 910 -29.32 62.89 2.23
N THR A 911 -28.98 63.51 3.37
CA THR A 911 -28.14 62.93 4.45
C THR A 911 -28.65 61.60 5.00
N ARG A 912 -29.96 61.33 4.89
CA ARG A 912 -30.57 60.08 5.36
C ARG A 912 -30.35 58.88 4.42
N GLN A 913 -30.19 59.10 3.12
CA GLN A 913 -29.84 58.02 2.17
C GLN A 913 -28.34 57.75 2.17
N GLN A 914 -27.52 58.78 2.43
CA GLN A 914 -26.08 58.63 2.64
C GLN A 914 -25.79 57.74 3.85
N ALA A 915 -26.46 57.97 4.99
CA ALA A 915 -26.36 57.12 6.18
C ALA A 915 -26.79 55.65 5.94
N VAL A 916 -27.83 55.40 5.14
CA VAL A 916 -28.25 54.02 4.78
C VAL A 916 -27.24 53.34 3.86
N ALA A 917 -26.64 54.06 2.91
CA ALA A 917 -25.56 53.54 2.08
C ALA A 917 -24.27 53.28 2.89
N GLU A 918 -23.93 54.14 3.84
CA GLU A 918 -22.82 53.95 4.78
C GLU A 918 -23.07 52.76 5.72
N GLN A 919 -24.29 52.56 6.20
CA GLN A 919 -24.68 51.37 6.96
C GLN A 919 -24.62 50.08 6.13
N GLN A 920 -25.13 50.07 4.88
CA GLN A 920 -25.04 48.90 3.99
C GLN A 920 -23.58 48.56 3.64
N THR A 921 -22.74 49.56 3.35
CA THR A 921 -21.32 49.34 3.06
C THR A 921 -20.54 48.87 4.29
N CYS A 922 -20.90 49.31 5.50
CA CYS A 922 -20.31 48.81 6.74
C CYS A 922 -20.67 47.34 7.01
N VAL A 923 -21.92 46.92 6.76
CA VAL A 923 -22.37 45.53 6.93
C VAL A 923 -21.70 44.60 5.92
N LEU A 924 -21.73 44.94 4.63
CA LEU A 924 -21.06 44.19 3.57
C LEU A 924 -19.54 44.09 3.78
N GLY A 925 -18.93 45.13 4.36
CA GLY A 925 -17.53 45.14 4.75
C GLY A 925 -17.18 44.15 5.87
N ARG A 926 -18.13 43.76 6.73
CA ARG A 926 -17.94 42.76 7.80
C ARG A 926 -18.14 41.34 7.29
N GLU A 927 -19.17 41.10 6.48
CA GLU A 927 -19.42 39.78 5.85
C GLU A 927 -18.24 39.36 4.96
N ARG A 928 -17.66 40.31 4.22
CA ARG A 928 -16.42 40.13 3.44
C ARG A 928 -15.25 39.57 4.25
N GLN A 929 -15.07 40.04 5.48
CA GLN A 929 -13.95 39.64 6.35
C GLN A 929 -14.12 38.21 6.89
N ILE A 930 -15.35 37.70 6.90
CA ILE A 930 -15.71 36.36 7.34
C ILE A 930 -15.60 35.36 6.17
N SER A 931 -16.14 35.73 4.99
CA SER A 931 -16.07 34.94 3.75
C SER A 931 -14.64 34.56 3.36
N ILE A 932 -13.64 35.42 3.61
CA ILE A 932 -12.24 35.12 3.27
C ILE A 932 -11.68 33.94 4.07
N VAL A 933 -11.85 33.92 5.40
CA VAL A 933 -11.35 32.82 6.25
C VAL A 933 -12.09 31.52 5.94
N ARG A 934 -13.41 31.61 5.76
CA ARG A 934 -14.27 30.49 5.37
C ARG A 934 -13.89 29.90 4.01
N THR A 935 -13.73 30.73 2.98
CA THR A 935 -13.33 30.27 1.64
C THR A 935 -11.91 29.70 1.63
N ALA A 936 -10.98 30.29 2.39
CA ALA A 936 -9.65 29.73 2.58
C ALA A 936 -9.70 28.30 3.14
N CYS A 937 -10.57 28.02 4.11
CA CYS A 937 -10.80 26.66 4.62
C CYS A 937 -11.40 25.73 3.55
N ILE A 938 -12.47 26.17 2.86
CA ILE A 938 -13.14 25.37 1.82
C ILE A 938 -12.15 24.95 0.72
N VAL A 939 -11.35 25.90 0.20
CA VAL A 939 -10.37 25.63 -0.86
C VAL A 939 -9.26 24.70 -0.35
N GLN A 940 -8.78 24.88 0.88
CA GLN A 940 -7.73 24.05 1.48
C GLN A 940 -8.20 22.61 1.75
N GLN A 941 -9.47 22.42 2.11
CA GLN A 941 -10.11 21.11 2.22
C GLN A 941 -10.31 20.47 0.83
N ALA A 942 -10.79 21.22 -0.16
CA ALA A 942 -10.98 20.76 -1.53
C ALA A 942 -9.66 20.29 -2.18
N LEU A 943 -8.55 20.99 -1.89
CA LEU A 943 -7.20 20.63 -2.32
C LEU A 943 -6.50 19.59 -1.40
N GLY A 944 -7.25 18.90 -0.53
CA GLY A 944 -6.75 17.75 0.23
C GLY A 944 -5.60 18.07 1.19
N GLN A 945 -5.59 19.26 1.80
CA GLN A 945 -4.53 19.75 2.70
C GLN A 945 -3.13 19.93 2.07
N GLN A 946 -2.96 19.67 0.76
CA GLN A 946 -1.67 19.82 0.06
C GLN A 946 -1.07 21.23 0.15
N VAL A 947 -1.94 22.25 0.25
CA VAL A 947 -1.59 23.66 0.46
C VAL A 947 -0.66 23.85 1.68
N GLU A 948 -0.78 23.03 2.73
CA GLU A 948 0.03 23.17 3.96
C GLU A 948 1.50 22.79 3.76
N GLU A 949 1.80 21.94 2.77
CA GLU A 949 3.12 21.29 2.64
C GLU A 949 4.09 22.13 1.79
N GLU A 950 3.60 23.16 1.10
CA GLU A 950 4.33 23.98 0.13
C GLU A 950 4.79 25.35 0.70
N SER A 951 4.81 25.53 2.03
CA SER A 951 5.00 26.84 2.68
C SER A 951 6.41 27.46 2.50
N HIS A 952 6.51 28.57 1.78
CA HIS A 952 7.68 29.46 1.75
C HIS A 952 7.25 30.94 1.77
N ASP A 953 8.16 31.84 2.18
CA ASP A 953 7.84 33.22 2.60
C ASP A 953 6.98 34.03 1.59
N LEU A 954 5.69 34.20 1.93
CA LEU A 954 4.71 34.96 1.15
C LEU A 954 4.58 36.42 1.63
N ALA A 955 4.50 37.35 0.67
CA ALA A 955 3.97 38.71 0.83
C ALA A 955 3.27 39.11 -0.49
N PRO A 956 2.39 40.14 -0.56
CA PRO A 956 1.45 40.70 0.42
C PRO A 956 0.02 40.10 0.20
N PRO A 957 -1.08 40.56 0.88
CA PRO A 957 -1.24 41.65 1.85
C PRO A 957 -1.79 41.20 3.22
N PHE A 958 -2.25 42.16 4.04
CA PHE A 958 -3.02 41.92 5.26
C PHE A 958 -4.53 41.83 5.00
N ILE A 959 -5.14 40.83 5.62
CA ILE A 959 -6.56 40.48 5.63
C ILE A 959 -7.05 40.68 7.05
N LYS A 960 -7.94 41.64 7.24
CA LYS A 960 -8.62 41.82 8.52
C LYS A 960 -9.72 40.78 8.65
N ALA A 961 -9.63 39.92 9.65
CA ALA A 961 -10.62 38.90 9.98
C ALA A 961 -11.34 39.26 11.29
N VAL A 962 -12.59 38.78 11.44
CA VAL A 962 -13.43 39.06 12.62
C VAL A 962 -13.68 37.77 13.39
N GLY A 963 -13.39 37.80 14.69
CA GLY A 963 -13.71 36.73 15.63
C GLY A 963 -14.52 37.21 16.83
N TYR A 964 -14.81 36.28 17.73
CA TYR A 964 -15.39 36.52 19.04
C TYR A 964 -14.57 35.80 20.11
N VAL A 965 -14.52 36.37 21.32
CA VAL A 965 -13.91 35.70 22.49
C VAL A 965 -14.79 34.52 22.87
N ALA A 966 -14.27 33.30 22.68
CA ALA A 966 -14.93 32.07 23.13
C ALA A 966 -14.80 31.91 24.66
N GLY A 967 -13.62 32.25 25.21
CA GLY A 967 -13.40 32.32 26.65
C GLY A 967 -11.99 32.80 27.03
N GLU A 968 -11.85 33.21 28.28
CA GLU A 968 -10.56 33.48 28.93
C GLU A 968 -10.01 32.19 29.55
N ILE A 969 -8.71 31.92 29.42
CA ILE A 969 -8.08 30.70 29.94
C ILE A 969 -7.92 30.81 31.46
N LEU A 970 -8.70 30.02 32.21
CA LEU A 970 -8.69 30.00 33.67
C LEU A 970 -7.60 29.07 34.22
N HIS A 971 -7.34 27.95 33.53
CA HIS A 971 -6.42 26.92 33.98
C HIS A 971 -5.74 26.20 32.81
N LEU A 972 -4.48 25.82 33.01
CA LEU A 972 -3.68 25.00 32.08
C LEU A 972 -3.41 23.64 32.71
N GLY A 973 -3.67 22.59 31.93
CA GLY A 973 -3.54 21.21 32.32
C GLY A 973 -2.27 20.53 31.80
N PRO A 974 -2.27 19.18 31.73
CA PRO A 974 -1.16 18.41 31.16
C PRO A 974 -0.93 18.72 29.67
N THR A 975 0.24 18.32 29.14
CA THR A 975 0.46 18.37 27.69
C THR A 975 -0.32 17.25 27.01
N TYR A 976 -0.59 17.39 25.72
CA TYR A 976 -1.23 16.35 24.92
C TYR A 976 -0.55 14.98 25.09
N TYR A 977 0.78 14.94 25.03
CA TYR A 977 1.53 13.70 25.16
C TYR A 977 1.44 13.08 26.57
N SER A 978 1.42 13.91 27.62
CA SER A 978 1.40 13.40 29.00
C SER A 978 -0.02 12.96 29.41
N LEU A 979 -1.06 13.67 28.95
CA LEU A 979 -2.47 13.24 29.03
C LEU A 979 -2.70 11.89 28.34
N MET A 980 -2.16 11.69 27.13
CA MET A 980 -2.31 10.44 26.38
C MET A 980 -1.48 9.27 26.94
N ALA A 981 -0.45 9.54 27.75
CA ALA A 981 0.42 8.53 28.32
C ALA A 981 0.05 8.09 29.75
N SER A 982 -0.75 8.89 30.48
CA SER A 982 -0.95 8.72 31.93
C SER A 982 -2.40 8.92 32.36
N SER A 983 -3.05 7.83 32.77
CA SER A 983 -4.39 7.87 33.40
C SER A 983 -4.41 8.67 34.70
N ARG A 984 -3.24 8.83 35.36
CA ARG A 984 -3.10 9.66 36.56
C ARG A 984 -3.20 11.15 36.22
N GLU A 985 -2.55 11.60 35.13
CA GLU A 985 -2.65 13.01 34.72
C GLU A 985 -4.05 13.36 34.20
N GLU A 986 -4.76 12.39 33.61
CA GLU A 986 -6.19 12.49 33.34
C GLU A 986 -7.02 12.66 34.62
N GLN A 987 -6.74 11.89 35.67
CA GLN A 987 -7.46 12.02 36.94
C GLN A 987 -7.18 13.38 37.59
N ASP A 988 -5.90 13.78 37.68
CA ASP A 988 -5.48 15.08 38.21
C ASP A 988 -6.08 16.25 37.39
N TRP A 989 -6.26 16.09 36.07
CA TRP A 989 -6.96 17.02 35.20
C TRP A 989 -8.47 17.10 35.49
N ASN A 990 -9.15 15.96 35.59
CA ASN A 990 -10.59 15.94 35.89
C ASN A 990 -10.88 16.53 37.29
N ASP A 991 -9.98 16.31 38.25
CA ASP A 991 -10.06 16.86 39.61
C ASP A 991 -9.82 18.38 39.65
N CYS A 992 -9.17 18.97 38.64
CA CYS A 992 -8.99 20.42 38.56
C CYS A 992 -10.31 21.16 38.25
N TRP A 993 -11.26 20.51 37.56
CA TRP A 993 -12.49 21.16 37.12
C TRP A 993 -13.33 21.65 38.31
N TYR A 994 -13.42 20.85 39.39
CA TYR A 994 -14.15 21.19 40.62
C TYR A 994 -13.61 22.44 41.33
N LYS A 995 -12.37 22.86 41.05
CA LYS A 995 -11.78 24.09 41.61
C LYS A 995 -12.29 25.35 40.91
N HIS A 996 -12.68 25.25 39.64
CA HIS A 996 -13.10 26.36 38.78
C HIS A 996 -14.61 26.37 38.49
N TYR A 997 -15.25 25.19 38.48
CA TYR A 997 -16.68 25.00 38.22
C TYR A 997 -17.34 24.24 39.37
N GLN A 998 -18.18 24.93 40.15
CA GLN A 998 -18.82 24.37 41.34
C GLN A 998 -20.27 23.92 41.10
N ARG A 999 -20.87 24.26 39.95
CA ARG A 999 -22.23 23.84 39.60
C ARG A 999 -22.19 22.43 39.01
N SER A 1000 -23.10 21.57 39.46
CA SER A 1000 -23.24 20.20 38.98
C SER A 1000 -23.55 20.12 37.48
N GLU A 1001 -24.32 21.07 36.95
CA GLU A 1001 -24.69 21.15 35.52
C GLU A 1001 -23.48 21.49 34.63
N ASP A 1002 -22.64 22.44 35.05
CA ASP A 1002 -21.42 22.84 34.32
C ASP A 1002 -20.39 21.69 34.28
N LEU A 1003 -20.19 21.02 35.42
CA LEU A 1003 -19.31 19.85 35.51
C LEU A 1003 -19.78 18.68 34.63
N GLU A 1004 -21.10 18.48 34.55
CA GLU A 1004 -21.68 17.43 33.72
C GLU A 1004 -21.61 17.77 32.21
N ARG A 1005 -21.74 19.05 31.85
CA ARG A 1005 -21.45 19.55 30.50
C ARG A 1005 -19.99 19.32 30.12
N LEU A 1006 -19.06 19.69 31.01
CA LEU A 1006 -17.61 19.49 30.82
C LEU A 1006 -17.25 18.02 30.64
N ARG A 1007 -17.84 17.08 31.40
CA ARG A 1007 -17.63 15.63 31.19
C ARG A 1007 -17.98 15.19 29.78
N ARG A 1008 -19.19 15.51 29.30
CA ARG A 1008 -19.66 15.12 27.96
C ARG A 1008 -18.83 15.76 26.84
N THR A 1009 -18.49 17.04 26.99
CA THR A 1009 -17.61 17.73 26.03
C THR A 1009 -16.20 17.14 26.03
N ASN A 1010 -15.63 16.81 27.20
CA ASN A 1010 -14.32 16.17 27.31
C ASN A 1010 -14.32 14.76 26.69
N GLU A 1011 -15.37 13.96 26.88
CA GLU A 1011 -15.46 12.61 26.30
C GLU A 1011 -15.45 12.65 24.76
N GLY A 1012 -16.34 13.44 24.15
CA GLY A 1012 -16.36 13.60 22.69
C GLY A 1012 -15.09 14.26 22.12
N TYR A 1013 -14.50 15.23 22.84
CA TYR A 1013 -13.25 15.86 22.44
C TYR A 1013 -12.05 14.91 22.58
N ARG A 1014 -12.02 14.05 23.61
CA ARG A 1014 -10.99 13.01 23.78
C ARG A 1014 -10.98 12.01 22.64
N SER A 1015 -12.15 11.55 22.19
CA SER A 1015 -12.24 10.70 21.00
C SER A 1015 -11.58 11.37 19.79
N ALA A 1016 -11.93 12.63 19.51
CA ALA A 1016 -11.35 13.38 18.40
C ALA A 1016 -9.82 13.56 18.52
N ILE A 1017 -9.31 14.04 19.66
CA ILE A 1017 -7.86 14.25 19.81
C ILE A 1017 -7.06 12.95 19.88
N SER A 1018 -7.68 11.81 20.23
CA SER A 1018 -6.99 10.51 20.26
C SER A 1018 -6.58 10.00 18.87
N GLU A 1019 -7.21 10.52 17.82
CA GLU A 1019 -6.90 10.21 16.42
C GLU A 1019 -5.83 11.14 15.82
N TYR A 1020 -5.33 12.13 16.58
CA TYR A 1020 -4.42 13.16 16.06
C TYR A 1020 -3.00 12.65 15.84
N ASN A 1021 -2.48 12.91 14.63
CA ASN A 1021 -1.13 12.56 14.23
C ASN A 1021 -0.14 13.73 14.51
N GLN A 1022 1.15 13.52 14.22
CA GLN A 1022 2.17 14.56 14.48
C GLN A 1022 1.95 15.87 13.70
N LYS A 1023 1.30 15.86 12.52
CA LYS A 1023 0.96 17.08 11.79
C LYS A 1023 -0.10 17.87 12.55
N ASP A 1024 -1.15 17.22 13.03
CA ASP A 1024 -2.21 17.85 13.84
C ASP A 1024 -1.65 18.52 15.10
N ILE A 1025 -0.76 17.84 15.80
CA ILE A 1025 -0.11 18.37 17.01
C ILE A 1025 0.90 19.49 16.69
N ARG A 1026 1.49 19.52 15.49
CA ARG A 1026 2.31 20.66 15.02
C ARG A 1026 1.48 21.89 14.67
N ARG A 1027 0.23 21.73 14.21
CA ARG A 1027 -0.68 22.85 13.86
C ARG A 1027 -1.08 23.73 15.05
N ILE A 1028 -0.93 23.25 16.29
CA ILE A 1028 -1.29 23.97 17.55
C ILE A 1028 -0.06 24.68 18.15
N ARG A 1029 1.01 24.89 17.36
CA ARG A 1029 2.23 25.58 17.81
C ARG A 1029 2.12 27.10 17.72
N GLN A 1030 3.18 27.75 18.19
CA GLN A 1030 3.32 29.19 18.05
C GLN A 1030 3.48 29.60 16.57
N ILE A 1031 2.77 30.66 16.21
CA ILE A 1031 2.87 31.32 14.92
C ILE A 1031 3.98 32.37 15.03
N ASP A 1032 5.03 32.23 14.21
CA ASP A 1032 6.23 33.08 14.25
C ASP A 1032 6.09 34.30 13.31
N ASP A 1033 5.09 35.16 13.56
CA ASP A 1033 4.88 36.40 12.78
C ASP A 1033 4.88 37.68 13.67
N PRO A 1034 5.78 38.66 13.41
CA PRO A 1034 5.89 39.87 14.23
C PRO A 1034 4.90 40.99 13.86
N HIS A 1035 4.11 40.84 12.80
CA HIS A 1035 3.21 41.90 12.30
C HIS A 1035 1.77 41.76 12.79
N ILE A 1036 1.42 40.64 13.42
CA ILE A 1036 0.03 40.35 13.79
C ILE A 1036 -0.31 40.98 15.13
N THR A 1037 -1.16 42.00 15.05
CA THR A 1037 -1.76 42.66 16.21
C THR A 1037 -3.27 42.53 16.09
N ALA A 1038 -3.91 42.00 17.12
CA ALA A 1038 -5.37 42.06 17.23
C ALA A 1038 -5.81 43.11 18.23
N TRP A 1039 -7.05 43.56 18.10
CA TRP A 1039 -7.66 44.50 19.03
C TRP A 1039 -9.13 44.20 19.25
N ALA A 1040 -9.61 44.49 20.46
CA ALA A 1040 -11.01 44.35 20.84
C ALA A 1040 -11.71 45.71 20.80
N VAL A 1041 -13.02 45.69 20.53
CA VAL A 1041 -13.89 46.87 20.71
C VAL A 1041 -14.41 46.86 22.15
N SER A 1042 -13.96 47.82 22.97
CA SER A 1042 -14.61 48.12 24.26
C SER A 1042 -15.95 48.83 24.02
N GLN A 1043 -16.81 48.97 25.03
CA GLN A 1043 -18.18 49.51 24.85
C GLN A 1043 -18.25 51.03 24.52
N GLY A 1044 -17.12 51.69 24.23
CA GLY A 1044 -17.01 53.08 23.76
C GLY A 1044 -17.06 53.21 22.24
N SER A 1045 -17.51 54.37 21.74
CA SER A 1045 -17.93 54.59 20.34
C SER A 1045 -16.83 54.85 19.30
N ASP A 1046 -15.54 54.71 19.65
CA ASP A 1046 -14.44 55.11 18.77
C ASP A 1046 -13.76 53.93 18.08
N THR A 1047 -13.80 53.93 16.74
CA THR A 1047 -12.96 53.05 15.92
C THR A 1047 -11.49 53.47 16.03
N PRO A 1048 -10.56 52.57 16.39
CA PRO A 1048 -9.14 52.91 16.41
C PRO A 1048 -8.64 53.21 14.99
N ARG A 1049 -8.00 54.37 14.81
CA ARG A 1049 -7.33 54.74 13.56
C ARG A 1049 -6.03 53.94 13.43
N THR A 1050 -5.78 53.38 12.25
CA THR A 1050 -4.69 52.44 11.96
C THR A 1050 -3.31 53.12 11.78
N SER A 1051 -3.01 54.21 12.48
CA SER A 1051 -1.81 55.03 12.26
C SER A 1051 -0.74 54.97 13.35
N ASP A 1052 -1.06 54.53 14.58
CA ASP A 1052 -0.18 54.74 15.75
C ASP A 1052 -0.02 53.48 16.63
N ILE A 1053 0.44 52.37 16.04
CA ILE A 1053 0.93 51.20 16.80
C ILE A 1053 2.45 51.09 16.58
N ASN A 1054 3.23 51.73 17.45
CA ASN A 1054 4.69 51.58 17.46
C ASN A 1054 5.06 50.13 17.86
N HIS A 1055 5.81 49.45 16.99
CA HIS A 1055 6.12 48.03 17.10
C HIS A 1055 7.05 47.71 18.29
N GLY A 1056 6.47 47.24 19.39
CA GLY A 1056 7.22 46.54 20.44
C GLY A 1056 7.59 45.13 19.98
N VAL A 1057 8.80 44.96 19.43
CA VAL A 1057 9.28 43.64 18.94
C VAL A 1057 9.49 42.67 20.11
N THR A 1058 8.48 41.86 20.41
CA THR A 1058 8.66 40.64 21.20
C THR A 1058 9.52 39.66 20.40
N ARG A 1059 10.73 39.38 20.89
CA ARG A 1059 11.63 38.40 20.25
C ARG A 1059 10.95 37.03 20.17
N PRO A 1060 11.02 36.31 19.03
CA PRO A 1060 10.55 34.93 18.96
C PRO A 1060 11.31 34.07 19.97
N ILE A 1061 10.59 33.20 20.68
CA ILE A 1061 11.17 32.29 21.65
C ILE A 1061 11.90 31.20 20.88
N ARG A 1062 13.23 31.15 20.95
CA ARG A 1062 14.02 30.10 20.28
C ARG A 1062 13.52 28.72 20.71
N GLN A 1063 13.15 27.90 19.74
CA GLN A 1063 12.66 26.54 19.95
C GLN A 1063 13.79 25.63 20.49
N THR A 1064 13.88 25.50 21.80
CA THR A 1064 14.37 24.27 22.45
C THR A 1064 13.18 23.32 22.64
N GLU A 1065 13.40 22.03 22.39
CA GLU A 1065 12.42 20.93 22.35
C GLU A 1065 11.17 21.14 23.23
N SER A 1066 10.07 21.61 22.62
CA SER A 1066 8.83 21.92 23.34
C SER A 1066 8.02 20.64 23.62
N PRO A 1067 7.49 20.45 24.84
CA PRO A 1067 6.85 19.20 25.29
C PRO A 1067 5.40 18.97 24.76
N GLY A 1068 5.03 19.62 23.66
CA GLY A 1068 3.70 19.53 23.03
C GLY A 1068 2.69 20.59 23.51
N PRO A 1069 1.54 20.72 22.82
CA PRO A 1069 0.47 21.65 23.21
C PRO A 1069 -0.15 21.24 24.55
N LEU A 1070 -0.74 22.22 25.24
CA LEU A 1070 -1.35 22.07 26.56
C LEU A 1070 -2.87 21.91 26.45
N MET A 1071 -3.48 21.11 27.31
CA MET A 1071 -4.91 21.23 27.59
C MET A 1071 -5.18 22.53 28.34
N CYS A 1072 -6.27 23.22 28.04
CA CYS A 1072 -6.74 24.35 28.84
C CYS A 1072 -8.23 24.30 29.12
N LEU A 1073 -8.60 24.86 30.27
CA LEU A 1073 -9.97 25.07 30.71
C LEU A 1073 -10.18 26.58 30.74
N GLY A 1074 -11.00 27.07 29.81
CA GLY A 1074 -11.42 28.47 29.73
C GLY A 1074 -12.73 28.73 30.44
N SER A 1075 -13.17 29.99 30.44
CA SER A 1075 -14.50 30.42 30.88
C SER A 1075 -15.62 29.81 30.01
N ASN A 1076 -16.86 29.89 30.47
CA ASN A 1076 -18.05 29.39 29.76
C ASN A 1076 -18.00 27.89 29.40
N CYS A 1077 -17.35 27.06 30.22
CA CYS A 1077 -17.08 25.64 29.94
C CYS A 1077 -16.25 25.38 28.67
N THR A 1078 -15.43 26.35 28.23
CA THR A 1078 -14.56 26.18 27.05
C THR A 1078 -13.42 25.21 27.36
N MET A 1079 -13.20 24.22 26.49
CA MET A 1079 -12.05 23.32 26.54
C MET A 1079 -11.28 23.39 25.23
N ALA A 1080 -9.95 23.42 25.29
CA ALA A 1080 -9.11 23.49 24.09
C ALA A 1080 -7.73 22.85 24.28
N LEU A 1081 -7.10 22.46 23.17
CA LEU A 1081 -5.65 22.30 23.08
C LEU A 1081 -5.05 23.63 22.58
N VAL A 1082 -4.03 24.12 23.26
CA VAL A 1082 -3.43 25.45 23.06
C VAL A 1082 -1.90 25.38 22.97
N PRO A 1083 -1.22 26.40 22.40
CA PRO A 1083 0.24 26.42 22.29
C PRO A 1083 0.92 26.32 23.67
N PHE A 1084 2.07 25.67 23.75
CA PHE A 1084 2.82 25.52 25.01
C PHE A 1084 3.23 26.85 25.67
N SER A 1085 3.31 27.93 24.89
CA SER A 1085 3.65 29.29 25.37
C SER A 1085 2.47 30.03 26.04
N THR A 1086 1.28 29.42 26.10
CA THR A 1086 0.04 29.95 26.70
C THR A 1086 0.16 30.07 28.23
N ARG A 1087 -0.62 30.99 28.82
CA ARG A 1087 -0.71 31.28 30.25
C ARG A 1087 -2.18 31.50 30.66
N PRO A 1088 -2.54 31.30 31.95
CA PRO A 1088 -3.82 31.76 32.47
C PRO A 1088 -3.97 33.28 32.24
N GLY A 1089 -5.17 33.71 31.85
CA GLY A 1089 -5.46 35.09 31.43
C GLY A 1089 -5.22 35.40 29.94
N ASP A 1090 -4.65 34.47 29.16
CA ASP A 1090 -4.73 34.54 27.70
C ASP A 1090 -6.17 34.20 27.24
N ILE A 1091 -6.58 34.71 26.07
CA ILE A 1091 -7.94 34.52 25.54
C ILE A 1091 -7.97 33.60 24.32
N ILE A 1092 -9.07 32.85 24.17
CA ILE A 1092 -9.37 32.05 22.98
C ILE A 1092 -10.35 32.83 22.11
N VAL A 1093 -9.99 33.03 20.84
CA VAL A 1093 -10.82 33.71 19.85
C VAL A 1093 -11.20 32.71 18.75
N ARG A 1094 -12.49 32.58 18.46
CA ARG A 1094 -13.02 31.83 17.30
C ARG A 1094 -13.41 32.79 16.19
N PHE A 1095 -13.17 32.45 14.94
CA PHE A 1095 -13.67 33.23 13.81
C PHE A 1095 -15.18 33.00 13.61
N TRP A 1096 -15.89 33.98 13.06
CA TRP A 1096 -17.32 33.81 12.78
C TRP A 1096 -17.52 32.84 11.60
N ASN A 1097 -18.55 32.00 11.66
CA ASN A 1097 -18.92 31.02 10.62
C ASN A 1097 -17.75 30.11 10.15
N CYS A 1098 -16.81 29.81 11.04
CA CYS A 1098 -15.65 28.97 10.80
C CYS A 1098 -15.12 28.41 12.13
N ASP A 1099 -14.76 27.13 12.18
CA ASP A 1099 -14.20 26.49 13.39
C ASP A 1099 -12.72 26.84 13.66
N ALA A 1100 -12.15 27.76 12.87
CA ALA A 1100 -10.84 28.35 13.13
C ALA A 1100 -10.80 29.06 14.50
N ALA A 1101 -9.83 28.69 15.33
CA ALA A 1101 -9.60 29.30 16.63
C ALA A 1101 -8.11 29.61 16.87
N ILE A 1102 -7.85 30.67 17.63
CA ILE A 1102 -6.50 31.16 17.96
C ILE A 1102 -6.41 31.53 19.44
N VAL A 1103 -5.19 31.53 19.98
CA VAL A 1103 -4.90 32.00 21.33
C VAL A 1103 -4.22 33.36 21.26
N MET A 1104 -4.68 34.31 22.06
CA MET A 1104 -4.16 35.68 22.08
C MET A 1104 -3.82 36.13 23.49
N ARG A 1105 -2.69 36.84 23.63
CA ARG A 1105 -2.22 37.42 24.90
C ARG A 1105 -2.56 38.91 24.98
N PRO A 1106 -3.26 39.37 26.04
CA PRO A 1106 -3.42 40.80 26.29
C PRO A 1106 -2.05 41.49 26.50
N MET A 1107 -1.81 42.60 25.81
CA MET A 1107 -0.61 43.43 26.00
C MET A 1107 -0.96 44.65 26.86
N LEU A 1108 -0.07 45.01 27.78
CA LEU A 1108 -0.18 46.24 28.58
C LEU A 1108 0.09 47.46 27.70
N THR A 1109 -0.96 48.06 27.12
CA THR A 1109 -0.88 49.33 26.41
C THR A 1109 -0.88 50.50 27.38
N MET A 1110 0.03 51.47 27.18
CA MET A 1110 0.12 52.68 28.02
C MET A 1110 -0.89 53.79 27.63
N ALA A 1111 -1.75 53.54 26.63
CA ALA A 1111 -2.76 54.47 26.15
C ALA A 1111 -4.17 54.00 26.56
N PRO A 1112 -5.00 54.84 27.22
CA PRO A 1112 -6.36 54.46 27.58
C PRO A 1112 -7.24 54.30 26.33
N GLY A 1113 -7.84 53.13 26.13
CA GLY A 1113 -8.92 52.91 25.14
C GLY A 1113 -8.65 51.83 24.09
N SER A 1114 -7.39 51.46 23.83
CA SER A 1114 -7.03 50.40 22.86
C SER A 1114 -6.38 49.20 23.54
N ALA A 1115 -7.13 48.10 23.67
CA ALA A 1115 -6.60 46.81 24.10
C ALA A 1115 -5.95 46.10 22.91
N SER A 1116 -4.61 46.03 22.90
CA SER A 1116 -3.84 45.30 21.88
C SER A 1116 -3.52 43.89 22.36
N PHE A 1117 -3.52 42.93 21.44
CA PHE A 1117 -3.24 41.52 21.71
C PHE A 1117 -2.17 40.97 20.77
N SER A 1118 -1.31 40.10 21.30
CA SER A 1118 -0.32 39.33 20.55
C SER A 1118 -0.87 37.94 20.23
N LEU A 1119 -0.74 37.49 18.97
CA LEU A 1119 -1.09 36.13 18.56
C LEU A 1119 -0.06 35.14 19.10
N LEU A 1120 -0.50 34.14 19.88
CA LEU A 1120 0.38 33.10 20.43
C LEU A 1120 0.44 31.84 19.58
N GLY A 1121 -0.53 31.61 18.70
CA GLY A 1121 -0.67 30.38 17.93
C GLY A 1121 -2.13 29.97 17.75
N ARG A 1122 -2.34 28.83 17.09
CA ARG A 1122 -3.68 28.26 16.87
C ARG A 1122 -4.21 27.58 18.14
N ALA A 1123 -5.52 27.66 18.37
CA ALA A 1123 -6.24 26.82 19.32
C ALA A 1123 -7.01 25.73 18.56
N ASN A 1124 -7.09 24.54 19.13
CA ASN A 1124 -8.11 23.57 18.77
C ASN A 1124 -9.12 23.53 19.92
N VAL A 1125 -10.37 23.90 19.68
CA VAL A 1125 -11.36 24.15 20.74
C VAL A 1125 -12.49 23.14 20.58
N ALA A 1126 -12.83 22.45 21.67
CA ALA A 1126 -13.84 21.42 21.68
C ALA A 1126 -15.20 21.93 21.12
N PRO A 1127 -15.91 21.12 20.31
CA PRO A 1127 -17.24 21.49 19.84
C PRO A 1127 -18.21 21.52 21.04
N MET A 1128 -18.81 22.69 21.28
CA MET A 1128 -19.83 22.83 22.32
C MET A 1128 -21.16 22.30 21.81
N GLN A 1129 -21.44 21.01 21.99
CA GLN A 1129 -22.78 20.48 21.75
C GLN A 1129 -23.75 21.03 22.82
N GLY A 1130 -24.66 21.92 22.41
CA GLY A 1130 -25.70 22.45 23.27
C GLY A 1130 -26.47 23.61 22.64
N PRO A 1131 -27.69 23.92 23.14
CA PRO A 1131 -28.57 24.95 22.57
C PRO A 1131 -28.02 26.39 22.65
N ASP A 1132 -26.93 26.62 23.39
CA ASP A 1132 -26.28 27.94 23.50
C ASP A 1132 -25.59 28.40 22.20
N LEU A 1133 -25.39 27.52 21.21
CA LEU A 1133 -25.04 27.96 19.85
C LEU A 1133 -26.11 28.89 19.26
N HIS A 1134 -27.36 28.83 19.74
CA HIS A 1134 -28.44 29.76 19.40
C HIS A 1134 -28.51 31.01 20.29
N ALA A 1135 -27.67 31.12 21.34
CA ALA A 1135 -27.54 32.36 22.12
C ALA A 1135 -26.74 33.44 21.36
N CYS A 1136 -25.92 33.03 20.37
CA CYS A 1136 -25.61 33.88 19.23
C CYS A 1136 -26.72 33.69 18.17
N PRO A 1137 -27.46 34.73 17.76
CA PRO A 1137 -28.52 34.57 16.79
C PRO A 1137 -27.94 34.16 15.43
N PRO A 1138 -28.59 33.23 14.69
CA PRO A 1138 -28.18 32.88 13.34
C PRO A 1138 -28.38 34.10 12.43
N LEU A 1139 -27.28 34.77 12.06
CA LEU A 1139 -27.34 36.01 11.28
C LEU A 1139 -27.56 35.75 9.77
N LEU A 1140 -28.60 34.98 9.42
CA LEU A 1140 -29.27 35.14 8.12
C LEU A 1140 -30.05 36.47 8.17
N TRP A 1141 -29.41 37.59 7.84
CA TRP A 1141 -30.07 38.91 7.90
C TRP A 1141 -30.78 39.29 6.62
N THR A 1142 -32.09 39.07 6.63
CA THR A 1142 -33.01 39.96 5.91
C THR A 1142 -33.26 41.21 6.75
N SER A 1143 -32.60 42.31 6.36
CA SER A 1143 -32.96 43.74 6.56
C SER A 1143 -33.26 44.36 7.95
N SER A 1144 -32.89 45.64 8.04
CA SER A 1144 -33.52 46.71 8.85
C SER A 1144 -33.24 46.85 10.35
N SER A 1145 -32.01 47.27 10.69
CA SER A 1145 -31.70 48.42 11.59
C SER A 1145 -30.21 48.39 11.95
N ALA A 1146 -29.47 49.46 11.64
CA ALA A 1146 -28.00 49.38 11.59
C ALA A 1146 -27.22 50.33 12.52
N ASP A 1147 -27.86 50.99 13.49
CA ASP A 1147 -27.16 51.81 14.50
C ASP A 1147 -26.90 51.11 15.86
N GLU A 1148 -27.58 50.00 16.19
CA GLU A 1148 -27.38 49.32 17.49
C GLU A 1148 -26.31 48.19 17.47
N LYS A 1149 -25.81 47.78 16.30
CA LYS A 1149 -24.83 46.68 16.14
C LYS A 1149 -23.35 47.12 16.19
N SER A 1150 -23.09 48.31 16.70
CA SER A 1150 -21.75 48.78 17.07
C SER A 1150 -21.24 48.16 18.38
N ARG A 1151 -22.08 47.40 19.09
CA ARG A 1151 -21.82 46.82 20.41
C ARG A 1151 -22.13 45.32 20.50
N LEU A 1152 -21.44 44.49 19.71
CA LEU A 1152 -21.35 43.05 20.05
C LEU A 1152 -20.28 42.90 21.15
N PRO A 1153 -20.65 42.57 22.41
CA PRO A 1153 -19.67 42.36 23.46
C PRO A 1153 -18.76 41.18 23.11
N GLY A 1154 -17.44 41.39 23.14
CA GLY A 1154 -16.45 40.33 22.88
C GLY A 1154 -16.03 40.15 21.42
N ALA A 1155 -16.34 41.07 20.50
CA ALA A 1155 -15.78 41.04 19.14
C ALA A 1155 -14.29 41.40 19.11
N VAL A 1156 -13.50 40.61 18.36
CA VAL A 1156 -12.05 40.80 18.18
C VAL A 1156 -11.72 40.90 16.70
N TYR A 1157 -10.90 41.89 16.33
CA TYR A 1157 -10.40 42.06 14.97
C TYR A 1157 -8.93 41.66 14.90
N VAL A 1158 -8.57 40.87 13.89
CA VAL A 1158 -7.23 40.32 13.70
C VAL A 1158 -6.75 40.62 12.29
N ASP A 1159 -5.63 41.33 12.15
CA ASP A 1159 -4.99 41.53 10.84
C ASP A 1159 -4.02 40.37 10.56
N LEU A 1160 -4.36 39.54 9.58
CA LEU A 1160 -3.62 38.33 9.19
C LEU A 1160 -2.98 38.53 7.82
N ASN A 1161 -1.70 38.20 7.64
CA ASN A 1161 -1.16 38.06 6.28
C ASN A 1161 -1.54 36.68 5.68
N MET A 1162 -1.27 36.49 4.38
CA MET A 1162 -1.61 35.25 3.67
C MET A 1162 -1.00 33.98 4.29
N ARG A 1163 0.26 34.06 4.76
CA ARG A 1163 0.96 32.94 5.40
C ARG A 1163 0.26 32.55 6.70
N THR A 1164 -0.02 33.51 7.58
CA THR A 1164 -0.68 33.18 8.84
C THR A 1164 -2.14 32.80 8.65
N LEU A 1165 -2.83 33.35 7.64
CA LEU A 1165 -4.16 32.86 7.28
C LEU A 1165 -4.12 31.36 6.96
N GLN A 1166 -3.17 30.92 6.12
CA GLN A 1166 -2.92 29.51 5.78
C GLN A 1166 -2.57 28.66 7.01
N GLU A 1167 -1.71 29.16 7.91
CA GLU A 1167 -1.34 28.47 9.17
C GLU A 1167 -2.54 28.34 10.13
N ILE A 1168 -3.46 29.30 10.14
CA ILE A 1168 -4.71 29.27 10.91
C ILE A 1168 -5.74 28.32 10.28
N THR A 1169 -5.90 28.34 8.95
CA THR A 1169 -6.90 27.53 8.22
C THR A 1169 -6.47 26.08 7.95
N ALA A 1170 -5.21 25.75 8.23
CA ALA A 1170 -4.65 24.39 8.19
C ALA A 1170 -5.53 23.37 8.92
N GLY A 1171 -5.83 22.21 8.33
CA GLY A 1171 -6.52 21.10 8.98
C GLY A 1171 -7.77 21.50 9.79
N ILE A 1172 -8.69 22.25 9.18
CA ILE A 1172 -10.04 22.52 9.72
C ILE A 1172 -11.02 21.59 9.00
N SER A 1173 -11.92 20.96 9.77
CA SER A 1173 -13.16 20.40 9.21
C SER A 1173 -14.20 21.50 9.18
N LEU A 1174 -14.90 21.63 8.05
CA LEU A 1174 -16.21 22.29 7.99
C LEU A 1174 -17.28 21.42 8.66
#